data_AF-A0A918L3G3-F1
#
_entry.id   AF-A0A918L3G3-F1
#
_cell.length_a   1.000
_cell.length_b   1.000
_cell.length_c   1.000
_cell.angle_alpha   90.00
_cell.angle_beta   90.00
_cell.angle_gamma   90.00
#
_symmetry.space_group_name_H-M   'P 1'
#
loop_
_entity.id
_entity.type
_entity.pdbx_description
1 polymer ?
#
loop_
_entity_poly.entity_id
_entity_poly.type
_entity_poly.pdbx_seq_one_letter_code
_entity_poly.pdbx_strand_id
1 'polypeptide(L)'
;MTDLEAALRKVVRGEVAFDATSRALTTMDASNYRRVPLGVVAPRDEDDVTAVLEVCREHGTPVVARGGGTSVAGQATGIGVVLDFTRHMNRLVSLDPDTRTAVVQPGLVLDRLQEAAAPHGLRFGPDPSTHSRCTLGGMIGNNSCGSHSVAWGTTADSVRELRVVTARGRLLRPGQGWAGAPDGLRALVDGQLALLRTGWPELPRRISGYALDALLPENGADVARSFCGGEGTLGVLTEAVVRLVEAPRARALAVLGYADEGAAADAAAGLLPFGPLTVEGMAADLVPPGTAGLPRGGAWLFVETGGASPDEARARARTIVRAADVVDARVVTDPAAQRMLWGIREDASGTATRIPGDLSQPPGDISQPSGGRSRLPGGPSPLSGVAGASEAWPGWEDCAVPPARLGAYLRDFRGLLAQHGLRGAPYGHFGDGCIHVRIDFDLLTPAGIGRFRRFSEEVADLVVAHGGSLSGEHGDGQARAELLPRMYGPDMVALFERAKDVWDPDGLLNPGMLVRPAPLDSGLRFSVLPREPVDVVFGYPSDGGDFSAAVRRCVGVAKCRTTTASGAGVMCPSFRVTGREEHSTRGRARLLHEMLAGELVTDGWRSTEVRDALDLCLSCKGCRSDCPVEVDMATYKAEFLHHHYQGRRRPAAHYSMGRLPVWLRWASRLRAAAVVNALAAVGPLAGVVKRLGGIAAERDLPRLARQTFTDWWRTRDAALRLPADPAAGLPADPAVGLASEAAAGPASDSAARSASGGAAGGELVVLWPDTFTEHLSPFVGRAAVRVLEAAGLRVTLPPTLRTRGRPVGDGRSRSAVALLTARRGRVCCGLTYVSTGQLDHARGVLRRTLDLMEPVLETAAPVVVLEPSCAAALRTDLPELLHDDPRAGRLAARVLTFAEALERYAPAWMPPRLDRPVVGQTHCHQHAVLGDAAERRLREAAGLTGELSGGCCGLAGDFGFGRGRFQVSAACAEEQLLPAVRDAPQGAVVLADGFSCRTQLEQLAGVRGSHLAEVLAAGLEAGPAAGPADDPADDPSGDPSGDSADRART
;
A
#
# COMPACT_ATOMS: atom_id res chain seq x y z
N MET A 1 29.15 -20.56 -12.27
CA MET A 1 29.73 -19.23 -12.51
C MET A 1 30.12 -19.19 -13.98
N THR A 2 29.54 -18.27 -14.73
CA THR A 2 29.86 -18.09 -16.17
C THR A 2 31.18 -17.32 -16.31
N ASP A 3 31.81 -17.38 -17.49
CA ASP A 3 33.03 -16.61 -17.76
C ASP A 3 32.81 -15.10 -17.61
N LEU A 4 31.63 -14.62 -18.05
CA LEU A 4 31.20 -13.22 -17.87
C LEU A 4 31.11 -12.83 -16.39
N GLU A 5 30.50 -13.67 -15.54
CA GLU A 5 30.39 -13.39 -14.10
C GLU A 5 31.79 -13.30 -13.46
N ALA A 6 32.68 -14.22 -13.81
CA ALA A 6 34.05 -14.24 -13.30
C ALA A 6 34.84 -12.99 -13.72
N ALA A 7 34.71 -12.59 -15.00
CA ALA A 7 35.36 -11.39 -15.52
C ALA A 7 34.89 -10.12 -14.82
N LEU A 8 33.56 -9.95 -14.65
CA LEU A 8 32.99 -8.79 -13.94
C LEU A 8 33.44 -8.76 -12.48
N ARG A 9 33.36 -9.89 -11.75
CA ARG A 9 33.81 -9.97 -10.33
C ARG A 9 35.27 -9.63 -10.13
N LYS A 10 36.11 -9.81 -11.16
CA LYS A 10 37.55 -9.52 -11.08
C LYS A 10 37.86 -8.03 -11.13
N VAL A 11 37.08 -7.25 -11.89
CA VAL A 11 37.40 -5.85 -12.21
C VAL A 11 36.45 -4.84 -11.56
N VAL A 12 35.21 -5.23 -11.25
CA VAL A 12 34.20 -4.34 -10.66
C VAL A 12 34.30 -4.33 -9.14
N ARG A 13 34.33 -3.14 -8.53
CA ARG A 13 34.38 -2.96 -7.06
C ARG A 13 33.00 -3.06 -6.41
N GLY A 14 31.95 -2.73 -7.16
CA GLY A 14 30.54 -2.82 -6.80
C GLY A 14 30.01 -4.25 -6.61
N GLU A 15 28.70 -4.36 -6.35
CA GLU A 15 28.05 -5.68 -6.22
C GLU A 15 27.87 -6.30 -7.62
N VAL A 16 28.33 -7.54 -7.81
CA VAL A 16 28.09 -8.34 -9.03
C VAL A 16 27.27 -9.57 -8.65
N ALA A 17 26.09 -9.72 -9.25
CA ALA A 17 25.12 -10.74 -8.86
C ALA A 17 24.47 -11.42 -10.08
N PHE A 18 24.62 -12.75 -10.16
CA PHE A 18 24.08 -13.60 -11.23
C PHE A 18 23.12 -14.66 -10.67
N ASP A 19 22.79 -14.58 -9.37
CA ASP A 19 21.83 -15.47 -8.73
C ASP A 19 20.39 -15.20 -9.19
N ALA A 20 19.51 -16.19 -8.97
CA ALA A 20 18.12 -16.12 -9.41
C ALA A 20 17.34 -14.97 -8.76
N THR A 21 17.64 -14.63 -7.49
CA THR A 21 16.94 -13.54 -6.79
C THR A 21 17.27 -12.21 -7.45
N SER A 22 18.56 -11.89 -7.59
CA SER A 22 19.01 -10.63 -8.18
C SER A 22 18.46 -10.43 -9.60
N ARG A 23 18.47 -11.49 -10.42
CA ARG A 23 17.93 -11.45 -11.78
C ARG A 23 16.40 -11.26 -11.78
N ALA A 24 15.68 -12.00 -10.94
CA ALA A 24 14.21 -11.96 -10.83
C ALA A 24 13.68 -10.56 -10.48
N LEU A 25 14.40 -9.82 -9.64
CA LEU A 25 14.02 -8.47 -9.24
C LEU A 25 14.07 -7.46 -10.40
N THR A 26 14.82 -7.78 -11.46
CA THR A 26 15.05 -6.91 -12.62
C THR A 26 14.42 -7.40 -13.92
N THR A 27 13.65 -8.49 -13.91
CA THR A 27 13.02 -9.02 -15.14
C THR A 27 11.93 -8.11 -15.72
N MET A 28 11.34 -7.28 -14.88
CA MET A 28 10.19 -6.43 -15.20
C MET A 28 10.37 -5.02 -14.62
N ASP A 29 9.77 -4.02 -15.26
CA ASP A 29 9.48 -2.69 -14.69
C ASP A 29 7.97 -2.58 -14.38
N ALA A 30 7.34 -1.42 -14.59
CA ALA A 30 5.89 -1.25 -14.44
C ALA A 30 5.12 -1.45 -15.75
N SER A 31 5.80 -1.82 -16.85
CA SER A 31 5.20 -2.15 -18.14
C SER A 31 4.63 -3.57 -18.19
N ASN A 32 4.08 -3.94 -19.35
CA ASN A 32 3.64 -5.30 -19.65
C ASN A 32 4.77 -6.24 -20.03
N TYR A 33 6.03 -5.80 -20.10
CA TYR A 33 7.12 -6.59 -20.65
C TYR A 33 7.94 -7.30 -19.58
N ARG A 34 8.46 -8.47 -19.94
CA ARG A 34 9.41 -9.27 -19.17
C ARG A 34 10.61 -9.60 -20.06
N ARG A 35 11.81 -9.26 -19.59
CA ARG A 35 13.08 -9.62 -20.20
C ARG A 35 14.02 -10.14 -19.12
N VAL A 36 14.51 -11.37 -19.26
CA VAL A 36 15.35 -12.00 -18.24
C VAL A 36 16.82 -11.60 -18.45
N PRO A 37 17.45 -10.87 -17.51
CA PRO A 37 18.85 -10.49 -17.65
C PRO A 37 19.79 -11.68 -17.35
N LEU A 38 21.03 -11.58 -17.85
CA LEU A 38 22.11 -12.51 -17.50
C LEU A 38 22.60 -12.28 -16.07
N GLY A 39 22.71 -11.01 -15.66
CA GLY A 39 23.19 -10.63 -14.33
C GLY A 39 22.93 -9.15 -14.04
N VAL A 40 23.15 -8.77 -12.78
CA VAL A 40 22.96 -7.41 -12.28
C VAL A 40 24.28 -6.94 -11.66
N VAL A 41 24.65 -5.70 -11.96
CA VAL A 41 25.80 -5.03 -11.37
C VAL A 41 25.35 -3.72 -10.74
N ALA A 42 25.72 -3.50 -9.49
CA ALA A 42 25.55 -2.23 -8.80
C ALA A 42 26.90 -1.50 -8.75
N PRO A 43 27.21 -0.62 -9.72
CA PRO A 43 28.50 0.06 -9.78
C PRO A 43 28.66 1.04 -8.62
N ARG A 44 29.87 1.20 -8.08
CA ARG A 44 30.15 2.21 -7.05
C ARG A 44 30.31 3.62 -7.60
N ASP A 45 30.81 3.71 -8.82
CA ASP A 45 31.22 4.95 -9.49
C ASP A 45 31.40 4.73 -11.00
N GLU A 46 31.91 5.75 -11.68
CA GLU A 46 32.15 5.77 -13.12
C GLU A 46 33.20 4.77 -13.60
N ASP A 47 34.23 4.46 -12.79
CA ASP A 47 35.24 3.48 -13.21
C ASP A 47 34.62 2.07 -13.25
N ASP A 48 33.77 1.74 -12.27
CA ASP A 48 33.02 0.48 -12.29
C ASP A 48 32.11 0.41 -13.52
N VAL A 49 31.43 1.49 -13.89
CA VAL A 49 30.61 1.56 -15.11
C VAL A 49 31.48 1.29 -16.35
N THR A 50 32.63 1.95 -16.45
CA THR A 50 33.56 1.79 -17.57
C THR A 50 34.07 0.35 -17.67
N ALA A 51 34.43 -0.27 -16.54
CA ALA A 51 34.89 -1.65 -16.46
C ALA A 51 33.79 -2.65 -16.86
N VAL A 52 32.53 -2.42 -16.46
CA VAL A 52 31.40 -3.24 -16.89
C VAL A 52 31.22 -3.15 -18.41
N LEU A 53 31.25 -1.95 -18.97
CA LEU A 53 31.08 -1.74 -20.41
C LEU A 53 32.21 -2.39 -21.22
N GLU A 54 33.46 -2.31 -20.73
CA GLU A 54 34.60 -2.97 -21.35
C GLU A 54 34.43 -4.50 -21.39
N VAL A 55 34.16 -5.11 -20.24
CA VAL A 55 33.94 -6.57 -20.14
C VAL A 55 32.73 -7.00 -20.98
N CYS A 56 31.61 -6.28 -20.89
CA CYS A 56 30.41 -6.62 -21.65
C CYS A 56 30.65 -6.52 -23.16
N ARG A 57 31.40 -5.53 -23.62
CA ARG A 57 31.81 -5.40 -25.03
C ARG A 57 32.68 -6.58 -25.48
N GLU A 58 33.67 -6.98 -24.69
CA GLU A 58 34.52 -8.14 -25.01
C GLU A 58 33.73 -9.44 -25.13
N HIS A 59 32.66 -9.56 -24.35
CA HIS A 59 31.75 -10.70 -24.35
C HIS A 59 30.54 -10.55 -25.28
N GLY A 60 30.43 -9.46 -26.05
CA GLY A 60 29.25 -9.17 -26.91
C GLY A 60 27.92 -9.14 -26.14
N THR A 61 27.98 -8.77 -24.86
CA THR A 61 26.82 -8.77 -23.95
C THR A 61 26.20 -7.38 -23.86
N PRO A 62 24.88 -7.23 -24.09
CA PRO A 62 24.21 -5.95 -23.93
C PRO A 62 24.24 -5.42 -22.49
N VAL A 63 24.14 -4.10 -22.35
CA VAL A 63 24.07 -3.42 -21.05
C VAL A 63 22.82 -2.55 -20.99
N VAL A 64 22.11 -2.60 -19.86
CA VAL A 64 20.91 -1.78 -19.60
C VAL A 64 21.09 -0.97 -18.32
N ALA A 65 21.01 0.35 -18.44
CA ALA A 65 21.00 1.25 -17.30
C ALA A 65 19.62 1.25 -16.61
N ARG A 66 19.59 1.06 -15.29
CA ARG A 66 18.34 0.99 -14.52
C ARG A 66 18.37 1.87 -13.26
N GLY A 67 17.37 2.74 -13.16
CA GLY A 67 17.04 3.49 -11.95
C GLY A 67 16.00 2.76 -11.09
N GLY A 68 14.93 3.46 -10.68
CA GLY A 68 13.87 2.87 -9.83
C GLY A 68 13.05 1.74 -10.49
N GLY A 69 13.19 1.51 -11.80
CA GLY A 69 12.42 0.51 -12.55
C GLY A 69 10.92 0.80 -12.53
N THR A 70 10.55 2.08 -12.65
CA THR A 70 9.17 2.59 -12.58
C THR A 70 8.56 2.88 -13.94
N SER A 71 9.29 2.64 -15.05
CA SER A 71 8.77 2.86 -16.40
C SER A 71 7.59 1.94 -16.71
N VAL A 72 6.65 2.44 -17.51
CA VAL A 72 5.48 1.70 -18.01
C VAL A 72 5.62 1.23 -19.47
N ALA A 73 6.76 1.50 -20.13
CA ALA A 73 6.97 1.19 -21.56
C ALA A 73 8.02 0.11 -21.85
N GLY A 74 8.67 -0.46 -20.83
CA GLY A 74 9.55 -1.64 -20.95
C GLY A 74 11.03 -1.36 -21.14
N GLN A 75 11.41 -0.09 -21.30
CA GLN A 75 12.80 0.33 -21.54
C GLN A 75 13.72 0.17 -20.33
N ALA A 76 13.20 -0.09 -19.13
CA ALA A 76 14.03 -0.40 -17.97
C ALA A 76 14.32 -1.91 -17.82
N THR A 77 13.98 -2.73 -18.82
CA THR A 77 14.17 -4.19 -18.81
C THR A 77 15.10 -4.63 -19.95
N GLY A 78 15.91 -5.67 -19.71
CA GLY A 78 16.96 -6.07 -20.66
C GLY A 78 17.39 -7.53 -20.52
N ILE A 79 17.99 -8.07 -21.59
CA ILE A 79 18.44 -9.48 -21.67
C ILE A 79 19.93 -9.69 -21.33
N GLY A 80 20.70 -8.61 -21.13
CA GLY A 80 22.14 -8.66 -20.85
C GLY A 80 22.48 -8.37 -19.38
N VAL A 81 23.47 -7.51 -19.13
CA VAL A 81 23.82 -7.03 -17.79
C VAL A 81 23.02 -5.77 -17.45
N VAL A 82 22.35 -5.77 -16.30
CA VAL A 82 21.63 -4.60 -15.79
C VAL A 82 22.52 -3.82 -14.81
N LEU A 83 22.71 -2.53 -15.04
CA LEU A 83 23.35 -1.60 -14.10
C LEU A 83 22.30 -1.02 -13.14
N ASP A 84 22.33 -1.40 -11.86
CA ASP A 84 21.45 -0.86 -10.82
C ASP A 84 22.12 0.32 -10.10
N PHE A 85 21.70 1.54 -10.46
CA PHE A 85 22.24 2.77 -9.87
C PHE A 85 21.65 3.08 -8.49
N THR A 86 20.59 2.40 -8.07
CA THR A 86 19.88 2.75 -6.82
C THR A 86 20.67 2.40 -5.55
N ARG A 87 21.73 1.60 -5.68
CA ARG A 87 22.51 1.02 -4.58
C ARG A 87 23.64 1.92 -4.08
N HIS A 88 24.45 2.48 -4.98
CA HIS A 88 25.69 3.18 -4.60
C HIS A 88 25.88 4.54 -5.30
N MET A 89 25.39 4.70 -6.53
CA MET A 89 25.48 5.94 -7.31
C MET A 89 24.20 6.77 -7.19
N ASN A 90 23.83 7.13 -5.97
CA ASN A 90 22.55 7.75 -5.62
C ASN A 90 22.68 9.06 -4.82
N ARG A 91 23.80 9.78 -4.96
CA ARG A 91 24.10 11.00 -4.19
C ARG A 91 23.64 12.29 -4.87
N LEU A 92 23.23 13.25 -4.03
CA LEU A 92 23.29 14.67 -4.34
C LEU A 92 24.74 15.12 -4.10
N VAL A 93 25.48 15.40 -5.16
CA VAL A 93 26.91 15.73 -5.11
C VAL A 93 27.13 17.16 -4.63
N SER A 94 26.34 18.11 -5.15
CA SER A 94 26.33 19.50 -4.68
C SER A 94 25.00 20.17 -4.99
N LEU A 95 24.67 21.23 -4.22
CA LEU A 95 23.52 22.11 -4.40
C LEU A 95 24.00 23.55 -4.24
N ASP A 96 23.76 24.38 -5.24
CA ASP A 96 24.09 25.81 -5.24
C ASP A 96 22.80 26.64 -5.40
N PRO A 97 22.30 27.23 -4.31
CA PRO A 97 21.11 28.07 -4.33
C PRO A 97 21.27 29.38 -5.13
N ASP A 98 22.49 29.92 -5.22
CA ASP A 98 22.75 31.22 -5.87
C ASP A 98 22.67 31.06 -7.39
N THR A 99 23.31 30.02 -7.92
CA THR A 99 23.20 29.69 -9.35
C THR A 99 21.97 28.86 -9.68
N ARG A 100 21.23 28.40 -8.67
CA ARG A 100 20.04 27.52 -8.76
C ARG A 100 20.37 26.23 -9.52
N THR A 101 21.48 25.61 -9.17
CA THR A 101 21.92 24.36 -9.80
C THR A 101 22.20 23.27 -8.77
N ALA A 102 22.13 22.02 -9.21
CA ALA A 102 22.54 20.87 -8.43
C ALA A 102 23.30 19.88 -9.31
N VAL A 103 24.26 19.17 -8.72
CA VAL A 103 24.97 18.06 -9.35
C VAL A 103 24.46 16.76 -8.73
N VAL A 104 23.93 15.85 -9.54
CA VAL A 104 23.23 14.64 -9.08
C VAL A 104 23.75 13.39 -9.77
N GLN A 105 23.76 12.27 -9.05
CA GLN A 105 24.03 10.94 -9.60
C GLN A 105 22.73 10.26 -10.11
N PRO A 106 22.82 9.32 -11.07
CA PRO A 106 21.66 8.74 -11.75
C PRO A 106 20.68 8.00 -10.82
N GLY A 107 21.17 7.45 -9.70
CA GLY A 107 20.37 6.73 -8.72
C GLY A 107 19.68 7.61 -7.68
N LEU A 108 19.90 8.93 -7.67
CA LEU A 108 19.29 9.83 -6.70
C LEU A 108 17.77 9.86 -6.91
N VAL A 109 17.00 9.57 -5.84
CA VAL A 109 15.54 9.67 -5.86
C VAL A 109 15.13 11.14 -5.87
N LEU A 110 14.14 11.52 -6.69
CA LEU A 110 13.74 12.92 -6.87
C LEU A 110 13.42 13.64 -5.56
N ASP A 111 12.70 13.00 -4.65
CA ASP A 111 12.35 13.62 -3.36
C ASP A 111 13.56 14.03 -2.53
N ARG A 112 14.71 13.35 -2.66
CA ARG A 112 15.93 13.77 -1.96
C ARG A 112 16.46 15.10 -2.46
N LEU A 113 16.33 15.37 -3.76
CA LEU A 113 16.67 16.68 -4.32
C LEU A 113 15.65 17.74 -3.91
N GLN A 114 14.35 17.41 -3.91
CA GLN A 114 13.29 18.32 -3.49
C GLN A 114 13.44 18.71 -2.01
N GLU A 115 13.66 17.74 -1.13
CA GLU A 115 13.90 17.94 0.31
C GLU A 115 15.10 18.86 0.57
N ALA A 116 16.20 18.67 -0.17
CA ALA A 116 17.41 19.48 -0.04
C ALA A 116 17.24 20.90 -0.59
N ALA A 117 16.47 21.09 -1.66
CA ALA A 117 16.25 22.40 -2.29
C ALA A 117 15.20 23.25 -1.57
N ALA A 118 14.22 22.63 -0.91
CA ALA A 118 13.08 23.30 -0.30
C ALA A 118 13.44 24.42 0.72
N PRO A 119 14.45 24.27 1.61
CA PRO A 119 14.85 25.34 2.52
C PRO A 119 15.30 26.64 1.83
N HIS A 120 15.69 26.56 0.55
CA HIS A 120 16.12 27.69 -0.25
C HIS A 120 14.99 28.30 -1.10
N GLY A 121 13.75 27.82 -0.94
CA GLY A 121 12.63 28.21 -1.81
C GLY A 121 12.75 27.70 -3.24
N LEU A 122 13.62 26.70 -3.45
CA LEU A 122 13.89 26.10 -4.76
C LEU A 122 13.29 24.69 -4.85
N ARG A 123 13.08 24.24 -6.08
CA ARG A 123 12.70 22.86 -6.39
C ARG A 123 13.23 22.45 -7.76
N PHE A 124 13.33 21.15 -7.99
CA PHE A 124 13.39 20.62 -9.35
C PHE A 124 12.00 20.73 -9.96
N GLY A 125 11.92 21.23 -11.20
CA GLY A 125 10.67 21.55 -11.88
C GLY A 125 9.80 20.31 -12.11
N PRO A 126 10.25 19.36 -12.96
CA PRO A 126 9.52 18.14 -13.25
C PRO A 126 9.24 17.30 -11.99
N ASP A 127 7.99 16.86 -11.85
CA ASP A 127 7.50 16.09 -10.72
C ASP A 127 6.57 14.94 -11.13
N PRO A 128 7.12 13.86 -11.69
CA PRO A 128 6.32 12.70 -12.04
C PRO A 128 5.55 12.18 -10.83
N SER A 129 4.40 11.54 -11.05
CA SER A 129 3.67 10.81 -10.00
C SER A 129 4.55 9.77 -9.28
N THR A 130 5.71 9.43 -9.87
CA THR A 130 6.74 8.56 -9.32
C THR A 130 7.80 9.18 -8.41
N HIS A 131 7.73 10.49 -8.13
CA HIS A 131 8.78 11.30 -7.48
C HIS A 131 9.43 10.70 -6.22
N SER A 132 8.66 10.03 -5.37
CA SER A 132 9.16 9.37 -4.15
C SER A 132 10.00 8.10 -4.35
N ARG A 133 10.19 7.65 -5.59
CA ARG A 133 10.95 6.43 -5.94
C ARG A 133 11.58 6.42 -7.34
N CYS A 134 11.15 7.28 -8.27
CA CYS A 134 11.87 7.46 -9.52
C CYS A 134 13.22 8.14 -9.26
N THR A 135 14.19 7.87 -10.11
CA THR A 135 15.53 8.44 -9.97
C THR A 135 15.81 9.44 -11.09
N LEU A 136 16.65 10.42 -10.81
CA LEU A 136 17.00 11.48 -11.78
C LEU A 136 17.57 10.90 -13.08
N GLY A 137 18.36 9.82 -13.02
CA GLY A 137 18.86 9.15 -14.22
C GLY A 137 17.75 8.50 -15.06
N GLY A 138 16.73 7.93 -14.41
CA GLY A 138 15.55 7.43 -15.11
C GLY A 138 14.72 8.55 -15.74
N MET A 139 14.58 9.68 -15.03
CA MET A 139 13.89 10.86 -15.55
C MET A 139 14.61 11.44 -16.78
N ILE A 140 15.94 11.53 -16.76
CA ILE A 140 16.74 11.98 -17.91
C ILE A 140 16.60 10.98 -19.06
N GLY A 141 16.73 9.68 -18.77
CA GLY A 141 16.59 8.61 -19.76
C GLY A 141 15.24 8.61 -20.48
N ASN A 142 14.16 8.93 -19.78
CA ASN A 142 12.80 8.97 -20.34
C ASN A 142 12.35 10.37 -20.78
N ASN A 143 13.16 11.41 -20.53
CA ASN A 143 12.72 12.80 -20.55
C ASN A 143 11.38 13.02 -19.82
N SER A 144 11.28 12.46 -18.61
CA SER A 144 10.04 12.46 -17.84
C SER A 144 9.55 13.86 -17.51
N CYS A 145 8.24 13.98 -17.35
CA CYS A 145 7.58 15.21 -16.98
C CYS A 145 6.86 15.02 -15.63
N GLY A 146 5.79 15.77 -15.40
CA GLY A 146 4.96 15.66 -14.21
C GLY A 146 3.76 16.57 -14.33
N SER A 147 3.00 16.74 -13.25
CA SER A 147 1.81 17.59 -13.25
C SER A 147 2.14 19.05 -13.53
N HIS A 148 3.34 19.52 -13.21
CA HIS A 148 3.69 20.94 -13.35
C HIS A 148 4.53 21.28 -14.60
N SER A 149 4.52 20.43 -15.62
CA SER A 149 5.20 20.71 -16.91
C SER A 149 4.69 21.97 -17.60
N VAL A 150 3.40 22.32 -17.45
CA VAL A 150 2.87 23.59 -17.97
C VAL A 150 3.68 24.79 -17.45
N ALA A 151 4.14 24.73 -16.20
CA ALA A 151 4.93 25.79 -15.57
C ALA A 151 6.44 25.66 -15.83
N TRP A 152 6.97 24.44 -15.83
CA TRP A 152 8.42 24.21 -15.72
C TRP A 152 9.03 23.31 -16.81
N GLY A 153 8.22 22.83 -17.76
CA GLY A 153 8.66 22.00 -18.87
C GLY A 153 9.02 20.57 -18.48
N THR A 154 9.85 19.96 -19.32
CA THR A 154 10.30 18.57 -19.25
C THR A 154 11.60 18.44 -18.44
N THR A 155 12.05 17.20 -18.18
CA THR A 155 13.37 16.97 -17.58
C THR A 155 14.50 17.58 -18.41
N ALA A 156 14.43 17.48 -19.74
CA ALA A 156 15.44 18.01 -20.64
C ALA A 156 15.59 19.54 -20.52
N ASP A 157 14.51 20.27 -20.21
CA ASP A 157 14.53 21.74 -20.00
C ASP A 157 15.23 22.16 -18.69
N SER A 158 15.50 21.19 -17.81
CA SER A 158 16.23 21.37 -16.56
C SER A 158 17.66 20.85 -16.64
N VAL A 159 18.04 20.08 -17.66
CA VAL A 159 19.41 19.57 -17.84
C VAL A 159 20.31 20.65 -18.43
N ARG A 160 21.51 20.83 -17.86
CA ARG A 160 22.53 21.78 -18.35
C ARG A 160 23.74 21.10 -18.96
N GLU A 161 24.25 20.10 -18.27
CA GLU A 161 25.40 19.31 -18.67
C GLU A 161 25.21 17.88 -18.16
N LEU A 162 25.67 16.91 -18.94
CA LEU A 162 25.69 15.50 -18.55
C LEU A 162 27.12 15.00 -18.51
N ARG A 163 27.35 13.94 -17.74
CA ARG A 163 28.59 13.16 -17.75
C ARG A 163 28.23 11.73 -18.10
N VAL A 164 28.74 11.25 -19.24
CA VAL A 164 28.26 10.03 -19.90
C VAL A 164 29.44 9.17 -20.35
N VAL A 165 29.36 7.87 -20.08
CA VAL A 165 30.28 6.87 -20.62
C VAL A 165 29.63 6.21 -21.84
N THR A 166 30.29 6.26 -22.99
CA THR A 166 29.81 5.60 -24.22
C THR A 166 29.99 4.08 -24.15
N ALA A 167 29.36 3.34 -25.07
CA ALA A 167 29.48 1.88 -25.16
C ALA A 167 30.94 1.37 -25.24
N ARG A 168 31.84 2.19 -25.82
CA ARG A 168 33.28 1.89 -25.96
C ARG A 168 34.13 2.46 -24.81
N GLY A 169 33.51 2.88 -23.71
CA GLY A 169 34.21 3.34 -22.50
C GLY A 169 34.75 4.78 -22.57
N ARG A 170 34.36 5.58 -23.58
CA ARG A 170 34.80 6.98 -23.66
C ARG A 170 33.92 7.86 -22.78
N LEU A 171 34.56 8.68 -21.94
CA LEU A 171 33.88 9.71 -21.17
C LEU A 171 33.59 10.95 -22.05
N LEU A 172 32.33 11.37 -22.06
CA LEU A 172 31.86 12.59 -22.73
C LEU A 172 31.16 13.50 -21.72
N ARG A 173 31.17 14.82 -22.01
CA ARG A 173 30.43 15.83 -21.24
C ARG A 173 29.44 16.59 -22.12
N PRO A 174 28.31 15.98 -22.53
CA PRO A 174 27.31 16.63 -23.36
C PRO A 174 26.80 17.93 -22.75
N GLY A 175 26.71 18.97 -23.56
CA GLY A 175 26.20 20.30 -23.21
C GLY A 175 25.74 21.07 -24.44
N GLN A 176 25.59 22.40 -24.30
CA GLN A 176 25.19 23.28 -25.39
C GLN A 176 26.31 23.54 -26.40
N GLY A 177 25.95 23.98 -27.61
CA GLY A 177 26.90 24.39 -28.63
C GLY A 177 27.85 23.28 -29.08
N TRP A 178 27.34 22.05 -29.24
CA TRP A 178 28.12 20.85 -29.57
C TRP A 178 29.09 20.36 -28.48
N ALA A 179 29.08 20.93 -27.27
CA ALA A 179 29.93 20.47 -26.18
C ALA A 179 29.70 18.98 -25.90
N GLY A 180 30.79 18.21 -25.85
CA GLY A 180 30.76 16.77 -25.58
C GLY A 180 30.04 15.91 -26.63
N ALA A 181 29.78 16.42 -27.83
CA ALA A 181 29.23 15.63 -28.92
C ALA A 181 30.19 14.49 -29.33
N PRO A 182 29.69 13.27 -29.59
CA PRO A 182 30.51 12.23 -30.21
C PRO A 182 30.87 12.59 -31.65
N ASP A 183 32.04 12.13 -32.08
CA ASP A 183 32.52 12.30 -33.45
C ASP A 183 31.51 11.81 -34.48
N GLY A 184 31.25 12.62 -35.50
CA GLY A 184 30.29 12.31 -36.57
C GLY A 184 28.85 12.80 -36.33
N LEU A 185 28.45 13.08 -35.08
CA LEU A 185 27.06 13.53 -34.80
C LEU A 185 26.74 14.85 -35.50
N ARG A 186 27.67 15.81 -35.45
CA ARG A 186 27.50 17.11 -36.11
C ARG A 186 27.37 16.97 -37.62
N ALA A 187 28.25 16.19 -38.25
CA ALA A 187 28.20 15.96 -39.70
C ALA A 187 26.90 15.27 -40.12
N LEU A 188 26.38 14.33 -39.30
CA LEU A 188 25.09 13.69 -39.53
C LEU A 188 23.94 14.70 -39.49
N VAL A 189 23.90 15.58 -38.49
CA VAL A 189 22.85 16.60 -38.34
C VAL A 189 22.93 17.65 -39.45
N ASP A 190 24.13 18.17 -39.74
CA ASP A 190 24.35 19.18 -40.79
C ASP A 190 23.90 18.63 -42.16
N GLY A 191 24.09 17.33 -42.41
CA GLY A 191 23.61 16.64 -43.61
C GLY A 191 22.10 16.37 -43.67
N GLN A 192 21.34 16.66 -42.61
CA GLN A 192 19.92 16.30 -42.48
C GLN A 192 19.03 17.48 -42.02
N LEU A 193 19.54 18.71 -42.05
CA LEU A 193 18.82 19.91 -41.56
C LEU A 193 17.44 20.10 -42.17
N ALA A 194 17.25 19.78 -43.46
CA ALA A 194 15.95 19.90 -44.11
C ALA A 194 14.91 18.97 -43.46
N LEU A 195 15.26 17.68 -43.34
CA LEU A 195 14.40 16.68 -42.70
C LEU A 195 14.11 17.03 -41.23
N LEU A 196 15.13 17.47 -40.49
CA LEU A 196 14.99 17.87 -39.09
C LEU A 196 14.16 19.15 -38.89
N ARG A 197 14.03 20.02 -39.90
CA ARG A 197 13.19 21.22 -39.78
C ARG A 197 11.73 20.98 -40.15
N THR A 198 11.43 19.92 -40.90
CA THR A 198 10.08 19.67 -41.43
C THR A 198 9.45 18.37 -40.94
N GLY A 199 10.22 17.49 -40.28
CA GLY A 199 9.79 16.14 -39.93
C GLY A 199 9.19 15.96 -38.53
N TRP A 200 8.92 17.04 -37.79
CA TRP A 200 8.38 16.98 -36.43
C TRP A 200 6.94 17.48 -36.36
N PRO A 201 6.09 16.87 -35.50
CA PRO A 201 4.81 17.47 -35.15
C PRO A 201 5.00 18.68 -34.23
N GLU A 202 4.16 19.69 -34.41
CA GLU A 202 4.13 20.89 -33.55
C GLU A 202 3.34 20.61 -32.26
N LEU A 203 4.05 20.28 -31.18
CA LEU A 203 3.47 19.90 -29.90
C LEU A 203 4.24 20.51 -28.73
N PRO A 204 3.56 20.92 -27.64
CA PRO A 204 4.24 21.39 -26.44
C PRO A 204 5.04 20.28 -25.74
N ARG A 205 4.55 19.04 -25.83
CA ARG A 205 5.09 17.87 -25.14
C ARG A 205 5.24 16.71 -26.14
N ARG A 206 6.49 16.43 -26.56
CA ARG A 206 6.85 15.38 -27.53
C ARG A 206 8.06 14.62 -27.00
N ILE A 207 7.85 13.36 -26.62
CA ILE A 207 8.92 12.51 -26.06
C ILE A 207 9.29 11.36 -27.00
N SER A 208 8.42 11.02 -27.97
CA SER A 208 8.70 9.92 -28.89
C SER A 208 9.94 10.16 -29.76
N GLY A 209 10.78 9.13 -29.92
CA GLY A 209 12.01 9.14 -30.71
C GLY A 209 13.17 9.92 -30.06
N TYR A 210 14.30 10.02 -30.76
CA TYR A 210 15.43 10.83 -30.27
C TYR A 210 15.16 12.33 -30.50
N ALA A 211 15.48 13.18 -29.53
CA ALA A 211 15.30 14.63 -29.62
C ALA A 211 16.39 15.31 -30.49
N LEU A 212 16.50 14.91 -31.76
CA LEU A 212 17.50 15.42 -32.70
C LEU A 212 17.24 16.88 -33.13
N ASP A 213 16.00 17.36 -33.00
CA ASP A 213 15.63 18.77 -33.13
C ASP A 213 16.39 19.69 -32.16
N ALA A 214 16.75 19.20 -30.97
CA ALA A 214 17.56 19.97 -30.02
C ALA A 214 18.96 20.31 -30.58
N LEU A 215 19.43 19.57 -31.59
CA LEU A 215 20.73 19.79 -32.24
C LEU A 215 20.67 20.85 -33.35
N LEU A 216 19.49 21.36 -33.70
CA LEU A 216 19.36 22.43 -34.69
C LEU A 216 20.09 23.71 -34.24
N PRO A 217 20.74 24.45 -35.15
CA PRO A 217 21.42 25.70 -34.81
C PRO A 217 20.51 26.73 -34.12
N GLU A 218 19.27 26.86 -34.59
CA GLU A 218 18.24 27.71 -33.99
C GLU A 218 17.83 27.30 -32.56
N ASN A 219 18.09 26.05 -32.18
CA ASN A 219 17.84 25.51 -30.85
C ASN A 219 19.12 25.47 -29.98
N GLY A 220 20.23 26.07 -30.44
CA GLY A 220 21.48 26.17 -29.68
C GLY A 220 22.40 24.96 -29.76
N ALA A 221 22.10 23.98 -30.63
CA ALA A 221 22.87 22.74 -30.78
C ALA A 221 23.13 22.03 -29.44
N ASP A 222 22.06 21.74 -28.70
CA ASP A 222 22.10 21.23 -27.33
C ASP A 222 22.21 19.70 -27.29
N VAL A 223 23.43 19.21 -27.09
CA VAL A 223 23.74 17.78 -27.06
C VAL A 223 23.15 17.13 -25.81
N ALA A 224 23.20 17.82 -24.66
CA ALA A 224 22.64 17.31 -23.41
C ALA A 224 21.13 17.12 -23.51
N ARG A 225 20.42 18.09 -24.10
CA ARG A 225 18.98 18.00 -24.35
C ARG A 225 18.65 16.89 -25.34
N SER A 226 19.43 16.72 -26.41
CA SER A 226 19.24 15.64 -27.39
C SER A 226 19.44 14.23 -26.81
N PHE A 227 20.24 14.11 -25.74
CA PHE A 227 20.49 12.86 -25.04
C PHE A 227 19.31 12.44 -24.13
N CYS A 228 18.54 13.42 -23.63
CA CYS A 228 17.37 13.15 -22.80
C CYS A 228 16.30 12.44 -23.63
N GLY A 229 15.63 11.45 -23.05
CA GLY A 229 14.72 10.58 -23.81
C GLY A 229 15.42 9.49 -24.61
N GLY A 230 16.75 9.37 -24.49
CA GLY A 230 17.52 8.31 -25.17
C GLY A 230 17.36 6.92 -24.55
N GLU A 231 16.58 6.74 -23.49
CA GLU A 231 16.20 5.45 -22.89
C GLU A 231 17.36 4.48 -22.61
N GLY A 232 18.54 5.03 -22.29
CA GLY A 232 19.75 4.24 -22.03
C GLY A 232 20.41 3.63 -23.27
N THR A 233 20.03 4.06 -24.48
CA THR A 233 20.60 3.57 -25.74
C THR A 233 21.84 4.37 -26.16
N LEU A 234 21.96 5.65 -25.81
CA LEU A 234 23.06 6.50 -26.33
C LEU A 234 24.34 6.43 -25.49
N GLY A 235 24.22 6.13 -24.19
CA GLY A 235 25.32 6.12 -23.26
C GLY A 235 24.85 5.86 -21.84
N VAL A 236 25.79 5.63 -20.93
CA VAL A 236 25.51 5.44 -19.50
C VAL A 236 25.81 6.73 -18.74
N LEU A 237 24.76 7.36 -18.21
CA LEU A 237 24.86 8.57 -17.38
C LEU A 237 25.52 8.25 -16.04
N THR A 238 26.53 9.04 -15.64
CA THR A 238 27.20 8.93 -14.33
C THR A 238 26.92 10.12 -13.43
N GLU A 239 26.78 11.33 -13.97
CA GLU A 239 26.42 12.56 -13.25
C GLU A 239 25.65 13.53 -14.16
N ALA A 240 24.79 14.37 -13.58
CA ALA A 240 24.07 15.42 -14.30
C ALA A 240 24.12 16.75 -13.52
N VAL A 241 24.31 17.85 -14.25
CA VAL A 241 24.10 19.21 -13.75
C VAL A 241 22.69 19.63 -14.12
N VAL A 242 21.86 19.89 -13.12
CA VAL A 242 20.45 20.26 -13.28
C VAL A 242 20.17 21.65 -12.74
N ARG A 243 19.25 22.35 -13.39
CA ARG A 243 18.69 23.64 -12.97
C ARG A 243 17.50 23.42 -12.04
N LEU A 244 17.38 24.31 -11.06
CA LEU A 244 16.25 24.42 -10.14
C LEU A 244 15.41 25.66 -10.46
N VAL A 245 14.14 25.60 -10.10
CA VAL A 245 13.15 26.68 -10.25
C VAL A 245 12.70 27.18 -8.89
N GLU A 246 12.20 28.41 -8.83
CA GLU A 246 11.59 28.94 -7.61
C GLU A 246 10.21 28.33 -7.38
N ALA A 247 9.97 27.90 -6.15
CA ALA A 247 8.65 27.48 -5.73
C ALA A 247 7.78 28.71 -5.38
N PRO A 248 6.50 28.74 -5.79
CA PRO A 248 5.59 29.79 -5.36
C PRO A 248 5.41 29.75 -3.83
N ARG A 249 5.40 30.93 -3.19
CA ARG A 249 5.28 31.05 -1.71
C ARG A 249 3.94 30.56 -1.18
N ALA A 250 2.88 30.73 -1.98
CA ALA A 250 1.55 30.23 -1.66
C ALA A 250 0.90 29.63 -2.91
N ARG A 251 0.04 28.63 -2.68
CA ARG A 251 -0.68 27.90 -3.73
C ARG A 251 -2.16 27.84 -3.42
N ALA A 252 -3.00 27.88 -4.45
CA ALA A 252 -4.42 27.62 -4.36
C ALA A 252 -4.83 26.65 -5.47
N LEU A 253 -5.67 25.68 -5.12
CA LEU A 253 -6.19 24.68 -6.03
C LEU A 253 -7.66 25.00 -6.35
N ALA A 254 -7.97 25.20 -7.63
CA ALA A 254 -9.34 25.23 -8.13
C ALA A 254 -9.69 23.84 -8.69
N VAL A 255 -10.69 23.19 -8.11
CA VAL A 255 -11.29 21.96 -8.65
C VAL A 255 -12.55 22.36 -9.40
N LEU A 256 -12.58 22.07 -10.70
CA LEU A 256 -13.63 22.48 -11.64
C LEU A 256 -14.40 21.23 -12.09
N GLY A 257 -15.71 21.17 -11.88
CA GLY A 257 -16.56 20.04 -12.25
C GLY A 257 -17.20 20.22 -13.62
N TYR A 258 -17.15 19.19 -14.45
CA TYR A 258 -17.71 19.13 -15.80
C TYR A 258 -18.68 17.96 -15.93
N ALA A 259 -19.49 17.93 -17.00
CA ALA A 259 -20.42 16.84 -17.25
C ALA A 259 -19.71 15.51 -17.55
N ASP A 260 -18.63 15.57 -18.34
CA ASP A 260 -17.80 14.43 -18.73
C ASP A 260 -16.36 14.88 -19.04
N GLU A 261 -15.46 13.95 -19.29
CA GLU A 261 -14.05 14.24 -19.57
C GLU A 261 -13.81 14.93 -20.93
N GLY A 262 -14.72 14.77 -21.89
CA GLY A 262 -14.64 15.45 -23.18
C GLY A 262 -14.84 16.95 -23.01
N ALA A 263 -15.86 17.33 -22.24
CA ALA A 263 -16.11 18.72 -21.87
C ALA A 263 -14.96 19.32 -21.03
N ALA A 264 -14.43 18.56 -20.07
CA ALA A 264 -13.25 18.97 -19.31
C ALA A 264 -12.03 19.20 -20.21
N ALA A 265 -11.79 18.30 -21.18
CA ALA A 265 -10.70 18.42 -22.14
C ALA A 265 -10.85 19.61 -23.08
N ASP A 266 -12.06 19.86 -23.60
CA ASP A 266 -12.35 21.03 -24.45
C ASP A 266 -12.06 22.35 -23.69
N ALA A 267 -12.31 22.37 -22.36
CA ALA A 267 -12.06 23.54 -21.53
C ALA A 267 -10.58 23.78 -21.21
N ALA A 268 -9.76 22.73 -21.12
CA ALA A 268 -8.39 22.81 -20.58
C ALA A 268 -7.51 23.82 -21.31
N ALA A 269 -7.53 23.84 -22.65
CA ALA A 269 -6.74 24.77 -23.46
C ALA A 269 -7.09 26.24 -23.17
N GLY A 270 -8.37 26.54 -22.90
CA GLY A 270 -8.84 27.88 -22.56
C GLY A 270 -8.35 28.39 -21.21
N LEU A 271 -7.84 27.52 -20.34
CA LEU A 271 -7.34 27.88 -19.01
C LEU A 271 -5.85 28.25 -19.01
N LEU A 272 -5.08 27.82 -20.01
CA LEU A 272 -3.64 28.07 -20.12
C LEU A 272 -3.27 29.57 -20.16
N PRO A 273 -4.01 30.47 -20.84
CA PRO A 273 -3.71 31.90 -20.86
C PRO A 273 -3.74 32.59 -19.48
N PHE A 274 -4.33 31.95 -18.46
CA PHE A 274 -4.34 32.46 -17.09
C PHE A 274 -3.06 32.13 -16.29
N GLY A 275 -2.08 31.47 -16.91
CA GLY A 275 -0.82 31.08 -16.27
C GLY A 275 -0.97 30.13 -15.08
N PRO A 276 -1.78 29.06 -15.17
CA PRO A 276 -1.84 28.05 -14.12
C PRO A 276 -0.50 27.33 -13.98
N LEU A 277 -0.24 26.80 -12.79
CA LEU A 277 0.94 25.94 -12.57
C LEU A 277 0.73 24.53 -13.17
N THR A 278 -0.52 24.10 -13.26
CA THR A 278 -0.94 22.78 -13.76
C THR A 278 -2.43 22.81 -14.12
N VAL A 279 -2.84 21.94 -15.04
CA VAL A 279 -4.24 21.66 -15.41
C VAL A 279 -4.39 20.15 -15.60
N GLU A 280 -4.79 19.44 -14.55
CA GLU A 280 -4.92 17.96 -14.57
C GLU A 280 -6.38 17.55 -14.74
N GLY A 281 -6.63 16.57 -15.61
CA GLY A 281 -7.96 15.98 -15.82
C GLY A 281 -8.10 14.62 -15.16
N MET A 282 -9.30 14.34 -14.63
CA MET A 282 -9.67 13.03 -14.08
C MET A 282 -11.17 12.77 -14.25
N ALA A 283 -11.51 11.58 -14.74
CA ALA A 283 -12.90 11.10 -14.86
C ALA A 283 -13.45 10.50 -13.55
N ALA A 284 -14.79 10.44 -13.43
CA ALA A 284 -15.49 9.96 -12.23
C ALA A 284 -15.28 8.48 -11.89
N ASP A 285 -14.99 7.65 -12.88
CA ASP A 285 -14.67 6.23 -12.71
C ASP A 285 -13.35 5.98 -11.94
N LEU A 286 -12.47 6.99 -11.86
CA LEU A 286 -11.22 6.93 -11.09
C LEU A 286 -11.34 7.40 -9.64
N VAL A 287 -12.50 7.96 -9.27
CA VAL A 287 -12.74 8.49 -7.93
C VAL A 287 -13.38 7.41 -7.05
N PRO A 288 -12.77 7.03 -5.93
CA PRO A 288 -13.38 6.08 -5.00
C PRO A 288 -14.76 6.56 -4.51
N PRO A 289 -15.75 5.65 -4.40
CA PRO A 289 -17.06 6.00 -3.86
C PRO A 289 -16.97 6.63 -2.46
N GLY A 290 -17.74 7.69 -2.19
CA GLY A 290 -17.75 8.36 -0.89
C GLY A 290 -16.59 9.34 -0.65
N THR A 291 -15.76 9.60 -1.67
CA THR A 291 -14.72 10.65 -1.61
C THR A 291 -15.35 12.01 -1.34
N ALA A 292 -15.14 12.53 -0.13
CA ALA A 292 -15.61 13.85 0.25
C ALA A 292 -14.72 14.94 -0.35
N GLY A 293 -15.33 15.96 -0.94
CA GLY A 293 -14.67 17.23 -1.19
C GLY A 293 -14.49 17.63 -2.65
N LEU A 294 -14.91 16.80 -3.60
CA LEU A 294 -15.04 17.18 -5.00
C LEU A 294 -16.38 17.92 -5.24
N PRO A 295 -16.42 18.96 -6.08
CA PRO A 295 -17.65 19.60 -6.51
C PRO A 295 -18.46 18.66 -7.43
N ARG A 296 -19.74 18.96 -7.71
CA ARG A 296 -20.56 18.13 -8.60
C ARG A 296 -19.98 18.07 -10.02
N GLY A 297 -19.92 16.87 -10.60
CA GLY A 297 -19.45 16.64 -11.97
C GLY A 297 -19.29 15.15 -12.29
N GLY A 298 -19.19 14.81 -13.57
CA GLY A 298 -18.77 13.51 -14.09
C GLY A 298 -17.29 13.44 -14.48
N ALA A 299 -16.61 14.60 -14.52
CA ALA A 299 -15.15 14.71 -14.59
C ALA A 299 -14.71 16.02 -13.93
N TRP A 300 -13.42 16.12 -13.59
CA TRP A 300 -12.86 17.32 -12.97
C TRP A 300 -11.54 17.76 -13.59
N LEU A 301 -11.33 19.09 -13.60
CA LEU A 301 -10.02 19.69 -13.78
C LEU A 301 -9.48 20.18 -12.43
N PHE A 302 -8.24 19.83 -12.13
CA PHE A 302 -7.48 20.31 -10.98
C PHE A 302 -6.50 21.38 -11.48
N VAL A 303 -6.74 22.62 -11.10
CA VAL A 303 -5.99 23.78 -11.59
C VAL A 303 -5.29 24.46 -10.42
N GLU A 304 -3.97 24.30 -10.32
CA GLU A 304 -3.17 24.94 -9.28
C GLU A 304 -2.69 26.32 -9.75
N THR A 305 -2.72 27.30 -8.84
CA THR A 305 -2.23 28.65 -9.07
C THR A 305 -1.26 29.05 -7.97
N GLY A 306 -0.19 29.74 -8.34
CA GLY A 306 0.80 30.28 -7.40
C GLY A 306 0.62 31.77 -7.15
N GLY A 307 1.07 32.25 -6.00
CA GLY A 307 1.14 33.68 -5.65
C GLY A 307 2.19 33.97 -4.58
N ALA A 308 2.51 35.25 -4.37
CA ALA A 308 3.41 35.69 -3.30
C ALA A 308 2.74 35.59 -1.92
N SER A 309 1.40 35.59 -1.87
CA SER A 309 0.60 35.41 -0.66
C SER A 309 -0.58 34.45 -0.90
N PRO A 310 -1.16 33.84 0.17
CA PRO A 310 -2.35 33.00 0.05
C PRO A 310 -3.55 33.69 -0.60
N ASP A 311 -3.73 34.99 -0.34
CA ASP A 311 -4.82 35.77 -0.92
C ASP A 311 -4.64 36.00 -2.42
N GLU A 312 -3.41 36.25 -2.86
CA GLU A 312 -3.10 36.38 -4.28
C GLU A 312 -3.32 35.06 -5.02
N ALA A 313 -2.82 33.94 -4.47
CA ALA A 313 -3.05 32.61 -5.05
C ALA A 313 -4.56 32.32 -5.12
N ARG A 314 -5.31 32.58 -4.04
CA ARG A 314 -6.77 32.42 -4.03
C ARG A 314 -7.47 33.32 -5.06
N ALA A 315 -7.03 34.56 -5.23
CA ALA A 315 -7.60 35.49 -6.20
C ALA A 315 -7.40 35.01 -7.64
N ARG A 316 -6.22 34.49 -7.96
CA ARG A 316 -5.90 33.87 -9.26
C ARG A 316 -6.78 32.64 -9.52
N ALA A 317 -6.88 31.73 -8.55
CA ALA A 317 -7.80 30.58 -8.63
C ALA A 317 -9.26 31.01 -8.87
N ARG A 318 -9.75 32.07 -8.20
CA ARG A 318 -11.10 32.61 -8.42
C ARG A 318 -11.28 33.22 -9.81
N THR A 319 -10.24 33.81 -10.40
CA THR A 319 -10.28 34.30 -11.78
C THR A 319 -10.47 33.15 -12.75
N ILE A 320 -9.75 32.03 -12.56
CA ILE A 320 -9.93 30.81 -13.35
C ILE A 320 -11.35 30.28 -13.22
N VAL A 321 -11.90 30.17 -12.01
CA VAL A 321 -13.29 29.72 -11.79
C VAL A 321 -14.30 30.61 -12.51
N ARG A 322 -14.09 31.94 -12.55
CA ARG A 322 -14.98 32.87 -13.28
C ARG A 322 -14.89 32.73 -14.80
N ALA A 323 -13.74 32.31 -15.31
CA ALA A 323 -13.50 32.14 -16.74
C ALA A 323 -13.93 30.75 -17.25
N ALA A 324 -14.02 29.77 -16.36
CA ALA A 324 -14.37 28.40 -16.68
C ALA A 324 -15.90 28.22 -16.76
N ASP A 325 -16.38 27.55 -17.81
CA ASP A 325 -17.77 27.13 -17.94
C ASP A 325 -17.96 25.77 -17.25
N VAL A 326 -18.39 25.79 -15.99
CA VAL A 326 -18.37 24.62 -15.09
C VAL A 326 -19.75 24.31 -14.53
N VAL A 327 -20.00 23.03 -14.22
CA VAL A 327 -21.20 22.57 -13.50
C VAL A 327 -21.17 23.00 -12.04
N ASP A 328 -19.99 22.94 -11.43
CA ASP A 328 -19.72 23.30 -10.04
C ASP A 328 -18.20 23.50 -9.85
N ALA A 329 -17.79 24.24 -8.83
CA ALA A 329 -16.37 24.48 -8.56
C ALA A 329 -16.07 24.69 -7.08
N ARG A 330 -14.83 24.34 -6.71
CA ARG A 330 -14.32 24.53 -5.35
C ARG A 330 -12.91 25.10 -5.38
N VAL A 331 -12.65 26.14 -4.59
CA VAL A 331 -11.29 26.67 -4.35
C VAL A 331 -10.79 26.25 -2.98
N VAL A 332 -9.61 25.63 -2.94
CA VAL A 332 -8.96 25.11 -1.73
C VAL A 332 -7.59 25.76 -1.55
N THR A 333 -7.37 26.37 -0.40
CA THR A 333 -6.08 27.00 -0.02
C THR A 333 -5.41 26.33 1.16
N ASP A 334 -6.14 25.49 1.90
CA ASP A 334 -5.57 24.74 3.01
C ASP A 334 -4.62 23.65 2.46
N PRO A 335 -3.34 23.63 2.86
CA PRO A 335 -2.37 22.67 2.33
C PRO A 335 -2.74 21.21 2.62
N ALA A 336 -3.41 20.91 3.74
CA ALA A 336 -3.81 19.54 4.06
C ALA A 336 -4.92 19.05 3.12
N ALA A 337 -5.94 19.88 2.89
CA ALA A 337 -7.00 19.60 1.92
C ALA A 337 -6.47 19.52 0.47
N GLN A 338 -5.50 20.35 0.09
CA GLN A 338 -4.83 20.24 -1.22
C GLN A 338 -4.10 18.91 -1.38
N ARG A 339 -3.31 18.48 -0.38
CA ARG A 339 -2.61 17.19 -0.41
C ARG A 339 -3.57 16.00 -0.52
N MET A 340 -4.70 16.06 0.19
CA MET A 340 -5.72 15.02 0.08
C MET A 340 -6.28 14.92 -1.35
N LEU A 341 -6.61 16.06 -1.96
CA LEU A 341 -7.11 16.12 -3.33
C LEU A 341 -6.06 15.66 -4.36
N TRP A 342 -4.81 16.08 -4.20
CA TRP A 342 -3.69 15.62 -5.04
C TRP A 342 -3.42 14.13 -4.89
N GLY A 343 -3.54 13.58 -3.67
CA GLY A 343 -3.39 12.15 -3.42
C GLY A 343 -4.37 11.30 -4.23
N ILE A 344 -5.60 11.77 -4.44
CA ILE A 344 -6.58 11.09 -5.31
C ILE A 344 -6.06 11.01 -6.76
N ARG A 345 -5.56 12.13 -7.29
CA ARG A 345 -5.04 12.22 -8.67
C ARG A 345 -3.75 11.41 -8.86
N GLU A 346 -2.85 11.40 -7.87
CA GLU A 346 -1.60 10.63 -7.91
C GLU A 346 -1.84 9.11 -7.85
N ASP A 347 -2.81 8.68 -7.03
CA ASP A 347 -3.14 7.27 -6.84
C ASP A 347 -3.95 6.67 -8.01
N ALA A 348 -4.53 7.51 -8.88
CA ALA A 348 -5.29 7.09 -10.06
C ALA A 348 -4.53 6.08 -10.93
N SER A 349 -3.19 6.20 -11.05
CA SER A 349 -2.36 5.28 -11.84
C SER A 349 -2.40 3.81 -11.38
N GLY A 350 -2.63 3.58 -10.10
CA GLY A 350 -2.82 2.26 -9.53
C GLY A 350 -4.30 1.88 -9.37
N THR A 351 -5.18 2.83 -9.02
CA THR A 351 -6.63 2.58 -8.93
C THR A 351 -7.23 2.16 -10.28
N ALA A 352 -6.74 2.75 -11.37
CA ALA A 352 -7.18 2.45 -12.73
C ALA A 352 -6.87 1.01 -13.19
N THR A 353 -6.12 0.21 -12.42
CA THR A 353 -5.73 -1.15 -12.81
C THR A 353 -6.83 -2.20 -12.61
N ARG A 354 -7.96 -1.83 -12.00
CA ARG A 354 -9.18 -2.64 -11.98
C ARG A 354 -10.37 -1.78 -12.37
N ILE A 355 -11.01 -2.13 -13.47
CA ILE A 355 -12.22 -1.43 -13.93
C ILE A 355 -13.42 -2.18 -13.37
N PRO A 356 -14.31 -1.53 -12.60
CA PRO A 356 -15.53 -2.17 -12.09
C PRO A 356 -16.32 -2.87 -13.21
N GLY A 357 -16.97 -3.98 -12.90
CA GLY A 357 -17.82 -4.69 -13.85
C GLY A 357 -18.96 -3.81 -14.37
N ASP A 358 -19.38 -4.04 -15.61
CA ASP A 358 -20.54 -3.36 -16.19
C ASP A 358 -21.80 -3.75 -15.41
N LEU A 359 -22.37 -2.80 -14.66
CA LEU A 359 -23.63 -2.98 -13.92
C LEU A 359 -24.85 -3.02 -14.84
N SER A 360 -24.70 -2.74 -16.14
CA SER A 360 -25.77 -2.69 -17.14
C SER A 360 -25.90 -3.95 -17.99
N GLN A 361 -24.90 -4.86 -17.97
CA GLN A 361 -25.02 -6.17 -18.60
C GLN A 361 -25.64 -7.18 -17.62
N PRO A 362 -26.69 -7.92 -18.04
CA PRO A 362 -27.11 -9.10 -17.29
C PRO A 362 -25.92 -10.06 -17.20
N PRO A 363 -25.75 -10.81 -16.10
CA PRO A 363 -24.67 -11.78 -15.97
C PRO A 363 -24.64 -12.66 -17.21
N GLY A 364 -23.54 -12.60 -17.95
CA GLY A 364 -23.36 -13.33 -19.20
C GLY A 364 -23.65 -14.81 -19.01
N ASP A 365 -24.27 -15.41 -20.01
CA ASP A 365 -24.70 -16.80 -19.98
C ASP A 365 -23.49 -17.72 -19.75
N ILE A 366 -23.46 -18.37 -18.58
CA ILE A 366 -22.41 -19.30 -18.13
C ILE A 366 -22.57 -20.68 -18.83
N SER A 367 -23.26 -20.72 -19.97
CA SER A 367 -23.66 -21.94 -20.68
C SER A 367 -22.69 -22.37 -21.78
N GLN A 368 -21.37 -22.26 -21.58
CA GLN A 368 -20.43 -23.10 -22.35
C GLN A 368 -19.45 -23.83 -21.42
N PRO A 369 -19.51 -25.19 -21.36
CA PRO A 369 -18.76 -25.96 -20.39
C PRO A 369 -17.35 -26.28 -20.90
N SER A 370 -16.32 -25.72 -20.27
CA SER A 370 -15.01 -26.38 -20.20
C SER A 370 -15.04 -27.34 -19.00
N GLY A 371 -14.82 -28.62 -19.28
CA GLY A 371 -15.09 -29.71 -18.34
C GLY A 371 -14.22 -29.68 -17.09
N GLY A 372 -14.84 -29.42 -15.94
CA GLY A 372 -14.27 -29.64 -14.61
C GLY A 372 -15.37 -29.53 -13.56
N ARG A 373 -15.71 -30.63 -12.89
CA ARG A 373 -16.85 -30.70 -11.96
C ARG A 373 -16.64 -29.81 -10.73
N SER A 374 -17.40 -28.73 -10.60
CA SER A 374 -17.85 -28.20 -9.31
C SER A 374 -19.29 -27.71 -9.43
N ARG A 375 -20.23 -28.46 -8.84
CA ARG A 375 -21.62 -28.04 -8.63
C ARG A 375 -21.68 -27.41 -7.25
N LEU A 376 -22.03 -26.13 -7.12
CA LEU A 376 -22.87 -25.63 -6.02
C LEU A 376 -23.40 -24.21 -6.38
N PRO A 377 -24.68 -23.90 -6.08
CA PRO A 377 -25.25 -22.57 -6.25
C PRO A 377 -25.11 -21.75 -4.95
N GLY A 378 -24.49 -20.58 -5.00
CA GLY A 378 -24.41 -19.64 -3.89
C GLY A 378 -24.37 -18.22 -4.42
N GLY A 379 -25.38 -17.41 -4.10
CA GLY A 379 -25.45 -16.00 -4.50
C GLY A 379 -24.37 -15.12 -3.84
N PRO A 380 -24.06 -13.95 -4.41
CA PRO A 380 -22.99 -13.08 -3.94
C PRO A 380 -23.30 -12.49 -2.55
N SER A 381 -22.29 -12.46 -1.69
CA SER A 381 -22.31 -11.82 -0.37
C SER A 381 -21.98 -10.32 -0.50
N PRO A 382 -22.66 -9.41 0.20
CA PRO A 382 -22.45 -7.95 0.09
C PRO A 382 -21.11 -7.43 0.67
N LEU A 383 -20.18 -8.32 1.03
CA LEU A 383 -18.83 -7.98 1.51
C LEU A 383 -17.71 -8.39 0.53
N SER A 384 -18.05 -8.89 -0.65
CA SER A 384 -17.09 -9.08 -1.74
C SER A 384 -16.93 -7.77 -2.51
N GLY A 385 -15.68 -7.33 -2.73
CA GLY A 385 -15.38 -6.38 -3.80
C GLY A 385 -16.07 -6.81 -5.10
N VAL A 386 -16.47 -5.82 -5.91
CA VAL A 386 -17.32 -5.96 -7.09
C VAL A 386 -17.00 -7.24 -7.88
N ALA A 387 -17.87 -8.24 -7.79
CA ALA A 387 -17.82 -9.37 -8.70
C ALA A 387 -17.96 -8.83 -10.13
N GLY A 388 -16.96 -9.11 -10.99
CA GLY A 388 -16.95 -8.66 -12.39
C GLY A 388 -15.98 -7.52 -12.73
N ALA A 389 -15.13 -7.06 -11.81
CA ALA A 389 -14.06 -6.12 -12.18
C ALA A 389 -13.02 -6.78 -13.10
N SER A 390 -12.67 -6.14 -14.23
CA SER A 390 -11.61 -6.61 -15.13
C SER A 390 -10.25 -6.02 -14.76
N GLU A 391 -9.19 -6.77 -15.00
CA GLU A 391 -7.82 -6.26 -14.93
C GLU A 391 -7.61 -5.24 -16.06
N ALA A 392 -6.90 -4.15 -15.76
CA ALA A 392 -6.56 -3.13 -16.74
C ALA A 392 -5.06 -2.82 -16.70
N TRP A 393 -4.47 -2.71 -17.88
CA TRP A 393 -3.02 -2.80 -18.07
C TRP A 393 -2.43 -1.53 -18.71
N PRO A 394 -1.11 -1.32 -18.50
CA PRO A 394 -0.29 -0.46 -19.36
C PRO A 394 -0.40 -0.79 -20.84
N GLY A 395 0.20 0.04 -21.69
CA GLY A 395 0.49 -0.31 -23.09
C GLY A 395 0.46 0.90 -24.00
N TRP A 396 -0.65 1.63 -24.00
CA TRP A 396 -0.83 2.80 -24.86
C TRP A 396 -0.66 4.13 -24.10
N GLU A 397 -1.33 4.23 -22.96
CA GLU A 397 -1.45 5.24 -21.89
C GLU A 397 -0.58 6.52 -21.79
N ASP A 398 -0.07 7.09 -22.87
CA ASP A 398 0.84 8.22 -22.78
C ASP A 398 0.84 9.14 -24.02
N CYS A 399 -0.22 9.15 -24.82
CA CYS A 399 -0.19 9.99 -26.00
C CYS A 399 -0.42 11.47 -25.64
N ALA A 400 0.20 12.36 -26.41
CA ALA A 400 -0.01 13.80 -26.31
C ALA A 400 -0.54 14.33 -27.65
N VAL A 401 -1.60 15.13 -27.62
CA VAL A 401 -2.13 15.87 -28.77
C VAL A 401 -2.09 17.37 -28.47
N PRO A 402 -2.23 18.27 -29.46
CA PRO A 402 -2.33 19.69 -29.14
C PRO A 402 -3.50 19.93 -28.16
N PRO A 403 -3.35 20.70 -27.07
CA PRO A 403 -4.40 20.85 -26.06
C PRO A 403 -5.77 21.26 -26.63
N ALA A 404 -5.77 22.10 -27.66
CA ALA A 404 -6.99 22.53 -28.36
C ALA A 404 -7.73 21.40 -29.12
N ARG A 405 -7.08 20.25 -29.34
CA ARG A 405 -7.65 19.06 -30.00
C ARG A 405 -7.98 17.94 -29.03
N LEU A 406 -7.65 18.11 -27.74
CA LEU A 406 -7.75 17.04 -26.74
C LEU A 406 -9.17 16.47 -26.62
N GLY A 407 -10.21 17.32 -26.54
CA GLY A 407 -11.58 16.83 -26.42
C GLY A 407 -12.08 16.10 -27.66
N ALA A 408 -11.68 16.53 -28.86
CA ALA A 408 -11.99 15.81 -30.10
C ALA A 408 -11.30 14.44 -30.13
N TYR A 409 -10.02 14.39 -29.77
CA TYR A 409 -9.27 13.14 -29.64
C TYR A 409 -9.89 12.17 -28.63
N LEU A 410 -10.30 12.64 -27.44
CA LEU A 410 -10.92 11.78 -26.43
C LEU A 410 -12.25 11.17 -26.90
N ARG A 411 -13.05 11.90 -27.68
CA ARG A 411 -14.29 11.38 -28.29
C ARG A 411 -14.00 10.25 -29.28
N ASP A 412 -13.04 10.44 -30.17
CA ASP A 412 -12.65 9.42 -31.15
C ASP A 412 -11.98 8.21 -30.48
N PHE A 413 -11.14 8.45 -29.48
CA PHE A 413 -10.48 7.41 -28.69
C PHE A 413 -11.49 6.52 -27.96
N ARG A 414 -12.54 7.11 -27.36
CA ARG A 414 -13.67 6.36 -26.79
C ARG A 414 -14.40 5.54 -27.84
N GLY A 415 -14.62 6.11 -29.03
CA GLY A 415 -15.18 5.38 -30.17
C GLY A 415 -14.35 4.15 -30.52
N LEU A 416 -13.02 4.27 -30.56
CA LEU A 416 -12.11 3.18 -30.85
C LEU A 416 -12.12 2.09 -29.77
N LEU A 417 -12.12 2.48 -28.48
CA LEU A 417 -12.28 1.53 -27.37
C LEU A 417 -13.57 0.72 -27.52
N ALA A 418 -14.70 1.38 -27.80
CA ALA A 418 -15.98 0.73 -27.99
C ALA A 418 -15.98 -0.25 -29.18
N GLN A 419 -15.33 0.11 -30.30
CA GLN A 419 -15.20 -0.77 -31.48
C GLN A 419 -14.44 -2.07 -31.17
N HIS A 420 -13.45 -2.02 -30.27
CA HIS A 420 -12.71 -3.19 -29.82
C HIS A 420 -13.33 -3.89 -28.59
N GLY A 421 -14.44 -3.37 -28.06
CA GLY A 421 -15.07 -3.87 -26.84
C GLY A 421 -14.16 -3.75 -25.62
N LEU A 422 -13.36 -2.69 -25.55
CA LEU A 422 -12.41 -2.39 -24.48
C LEU A 422 -12.94 -1.24 -23.63
N ARG A 423 -12.49 -1.18 -22.37
CA ARG A 423 -12.80 -0.14 -21.41
C ARG A 423 -11.52 0.46 -20.87
N GLY A 424 -11.58 1.75 -20.58
CA GLY A 424 -10.48 2.47 -19.96
C GLY A 424 -10.94 3.84 -19.49
N ALA A 425 -10.39 4.25 -18.35
CA ALA A 425 -10.69 5.50 -17.69
C ALA A 425 -9.58 6.53 -17.99
N PRO A 426 -9.84 7.61 -18.74
CA PRO A 426 -8.82 8.60 -19.05
C PRO A 426 -8.56 9.54 -17.86
N TYR A 427 -7.28 9.84 -17.63
CA TYR A 427 -6.78 10.87 -16.72
C TYR A 427 -5.48 11.44 -17.27
N GLY A 428 -5.00 12.59 -16.80
CA GLY A 428 -3.69 13.07 -17.25
C GLY A 428 -3.47 14.55 -17.16
N HIS A 429 -2.48 15.00 -17.91
CA HIS A 429 -2.00 16.38 -18.00
C HIS A 429 -2.76 17.10 -19.12
N PHE A 430 -4.03 17.43 -18.87
CA PHE A 430 -4.91 18.00 -19.90
C PHE A 430 -4.40 19.36 -20.41
N GLY A 431 -3.71 20.13 -19.57
CA GLY A 431 -3.03 21.37 -19.98
C GLY A 431 -1.94 21.17 -21.03
N ASP A 432 -1.27 20.01 -21.03
CA ASP A 432 -0.27 19.63 -22.03
C ASP A 432 -0.86 18.76 -23.15
N GLY A 433 -2.17 18.49 -23.12
CA GLY A 433 -2.83 17.61 -24.06
C GLY A 433 -2.39 16.14 -23.95
N CYS A 434 -1.83 15.74 -22.81
CA CYS A 434 -1.31 14.40 -22.57
C CYS A 434 -2.28 13.57 -21.71
N ILE A 435 -2.58 12.35 -22.15
CA ILE A 435 -3.52 11.46 -21.48
C ILE A 435 -2.88 10.14 -21.08
N HIS A 436 -3.43 9.58 -20.02
CA HIS A 436 -3.14 8.26 -19.48
C HIS A 436 -4.44 7.48 -19.34
N VAL A 437 -4.37 6.18 -19.62
CA VAL A 437 -5.52 5.28 -19.58
C VAL A 437 -5.04 3.87 -19.37
N ARG A 438 -5.54 3.18 -18.35
CA ARG A 438 -5.38 1.74 -18.21
C ARG A 438 -6.51 1.06 -18.97
N ILE A 439 -6.20 0.07 -19.79
CA ILE A 439 -7.18 -0.58 -20.67
C ILE A 439 -7.29 -2.06 -20.31
N ASP A 440 -8.51 -2.61 -20.30
CA ASP A 440 -8.78 -4.02 -19.96
C ASP A 440 -8.42 -5.03 -21.05
N PHE A 441 -7.19 -4.95 -21.55
CA PHE A 441 -6.63 -5.91 -22.50
C PHE A 441 -6.58 -7.33 -21.91
N ASP A 442 -7.01 -8.31 -22.69
CA ASP A 442 -6.65 -9.70 -22.45
C ASP A 442 -5.23 -9.96 -23.00
N LEU A 443 -4.25 -9.94 -22.09
CA LEU A 443 -2.84 -10.22 -22.41
C LEU A 443 -2.43 -11.68 -22.11
N LEU A 444 -3.41 -12.55 -21.87
CA LEU A 444 -3.20 -13.95 -21.52
C LEU A 444 -3.49 -14.88 -22.71
N THR A 445 -4.50 -14.55 -23.52
CA THR A 445 -4.88 -15.39 -24.67
C THR A 445 -4.27 -14.88 -25.99
N PRO A 446 -4.01 -15.78 -26.96
CA PRO A 446 -3.55 -15.36 -28.29
C PRO A 446 -4.50 -14.40 -29.00
N ALA A 447 -5.81 -14.58 -28.83
CA ALA A 447 -6.82 -13.71 -29.45
C ALA A 447 -6.83 -12.31 -28.82
N GLY A 448 -6.69 -12.23 -27.49
CA GLY A 448 -6.55 -10.99 -26.74
C GLY A 448 -5.29 -10.22 -27.12
N ILE A 449 -4.14 -10.90 -27.20
CA ILE A 449 -2.86 -10.30 -27.64
C ILE A 449 -2.97 -9.77 -29.08
N GLY A 450 -3.60 -10.54 -29.98
CA GLY A 450 -3.86 -10.07 -31.35
C GLY A 450 -4.76 -8.83 -31.40
N ARG A 451 -5.72 -8.70 -30.48
CA ARG A 451 -6.55 -7.49 -30.35
C ARG A 451 -5.73 -6.32 -29.80
N PHE A 452 -4.91 -6.54 -28.79
CA PHE A 452 -3.98 -5.53 -28.25
C PHE A 452 -3.09 -4.95 -29.35
N ARG A 453 -2.53 -5.79 -30.23
CA ARG A 453 -1.76 -5.33 -31.40
C ARG A 453 -2.59 -4.44 -32.32
N ARG A 454 -3.71 -4.94 -32.85
CA ARG A 454 -4.55 -4.16 -33.79
C ARG A 454 -5.01 -2.83 -33.19
N PHE A 455 -5.44 -2.84 -31.92
CA PHE A 455 -5.81 -1.63 -31.22
C PHE A 455 -4.64 -0.65 -31.14
N SER A 456 -3.45 -1.10 -30.73
CA SER A 456 -2.24 -0.26 -30.60
C SER A 456 -1.81 0.36 -31.92
N GLU A 457 -2.00 -0.38 -33.01
CA GLU A 457 -1.75 0.08 -34.37
C GLU A 457 -2.73 1.17 -34.82
N GLU A 458 -4.04 0.94 -34.65
CA GLU A 458 -5.09 1.88 -35.04
C GLU A 458 -5.10 3.15 -34.18
N VAL A 459 -4.81 3.03 -32.89
CA VAL A 459 -4.76 4.20 -31.99
C VAL A 459 -3.52 5.07 -32.27
N ALA A 460 -2.44 4.50 -32.78
CA ALA A 460 -1.29 5.28 -33.27
C ALA A 460 -1.67 6.13 -34.48
N ASP A 461 -2.41 5.55 -35.44
CA ASP A 461 -2.94 6.29 -36.58
C ASP A 461 -3.89 7.40 -36.12
N LEU A 462 -4.73 7.13 -35.12
CA LEU A 462 -5.62 8.14 -34.53
C LEU A 462 -4.85 9.30 -33.88
N VAL A 463 -3.83 9.04 -33.08
CA VAL A 463 -3.02 10.09 -32.45
C VAL A 463 -2.33 10.95 -33.50
N VAL A 464 -1.74 10.33 -34.52
CA VAL A 464 -1.10 11.05 -35.63
C VAL A 464 -2.12 11.90 -36.41
N ALA A 465 -3.34 11.40 -36.64
CA ALA A 465 -4.41 12.17 -37.29
C ALA A 465 -4.81 13.43 -36.51
N HIS A 466 -4.71 13.39 -35.18
CA HIS A 466 -4.90 14.57 -34.32
C HIS A 466 -3.66 15.46 -34.21
N GLY A 467 -2.55 15.11 -34.88
CA GLY A 467 -1.28 15.84 -34.87
C GLY A 467 -0.44 15.58 -33.62
N GLY A 468 -0.63 14.43 -32.97
CA GLY A 468 -0.05 14.07 -31.69
C GLY A 468 1.25 13.27 -31.73
N SER A 469 1.76 12.98 -30.53
CA SER A 469 2.92 12.15 -30.21
C SER A 469 2.48 10.89 -29.50
N LEU A 470 3.09 9.76 -29.84
CA LEU A 470 2.72 8.46 -29.25
C LEU A 470 3.10 8.38 -27.77
N SER A 471 4.15 9.11 -27.37
CA SER A 471 4.58 9.31 -25.98
C SER A 471 4.71 10.80 -25.64
N GLY A 472 4.16 11.17 -24.49
CA GLY A 472 4.17 12.49 -23.87
C GLY A 472 5.04 12.57 -22.61
N GLU A 473 5.29 11.48 -21.87
CA GLU A 473 6.21 11.51 -20.72
C GLU A 473 6.88 10.18 -20.32
N HIS A 474 6.34 9.05 -20.76
CA HIS A 474 6.77 7.72 -20.34
C HIS A 474 7.90 7.14 -21.20
N GLY A 475 8.25 7.78 -22.31
CA GLY A 475 9.10 7.21 -23.36
C GLY A 475 8.36 6.19 -24.22
N ASP A 476 8.97 5.78 -25.31
CA ASP A 476 8.40 4.80 -26.24
C ASP A 476 8.60 3.37 -25.75
N GLY A 477 9.82 3.06 -25.27
CA GLY A 477 10.25 1.72 -24.92
C GLY A 477 9.87 0.66 -25.94
N GLN A 478 9.62 -0.56 -25.46
CA GLN A 478 9.09 -1.61 -26.33
C GLN A 478 7.61 -1.39 -26.67
N ALA A 479 6.87 -0.66 -25.82
CA ALA A 479 5.44 -0.42 -25.99
C ALA A 479 5.09 0.29 -27.31
N ARG A 480 5.95 1.23 -27.75
CA ARG A 480 5.62 2.14 -28.86
C ARG A 480 6.71 2.26 -29.92
N ALA A 481 7.94 1.80 -29.67
CA ALA A 481 9.02 1.99 -30.63
C ALA A 481 8.74 1.38 -32.01
N GLU A 482 8.05 0.22 -32.08
CA GLU A 482 7.61 -0.39 -33.36
C GLU A 482 6.67 0.53 -34.16
N LEU A 483 5.96 1.44 -33.49
CA LEU A 483 4.94 2.31 -34.08
C LEU A 483 5.50 3.67 -34.53
N LEU A 484 6.76 4.00 -34.22
CA LEU A 484 7.39 5.27 -34.60
C LEU A 484 7.36 5.57 -36.11
N PRO A 485 7.45 4.60 -37.04
CA PRO A 485 7.30 4.87 -38.47
C PRO A 485 5.94 5.48 -38.85
N ARG A 486 4.87 5.24 -38.07
CA ARG A 486 3.56 5.88 -38.31
C ARG A 486 3.58 7.38 -38.03
N MET A 487 4.36 7.79 -37.03
CA MET A 487 4.46 9.18 -36.59
C MET A 487 5.46 9.97 -37.42
N TYR A 488 6.63 9.40 -37.68
CA TYR A 488 7.77 10.11 -38.26
C TYR A 488 8.09 9.73 -39.71
N GLY A 489 7.51 8.64 -40.21
CA GLY A 489 7.89 8.06 -41.50
C GLY A 489 9.25 7.35 -41.47
N PRO A 490 9.59 6.62 -42.56
CA PRO A 490 10.78 5.78 -42.62
C PRO A 490 12.10 6.57 -42.59
N ASP A 491 12.16 7.75 -43.22
CA ASP A 491 13.41 8.52 -43.34
C ASP A 491 13.89 9.07 -42.00
N MET A 492 12.97 9.57 -41.18
CA MET A 492 13.30 10.06 -39.83
C MET A 492 13.69 8.91 -38.90
N VAL A 493 13.02 7.76 -38.98
CA VAL A 493 13.40 6.56 -38.21
C VAL A 493 14.78 6.05 -38.64
N ALA A 494 15.12 6.08 -39.93
CA ALA A 494 16.47 5.76 -40.41
C ALA A 494 17.52 6.79 -39.90
N LEU A 495 17.14 8.06 -39.73
CA LEU A 495 18.00 9.04 -39.08
C LEU A 495 18.21 8.72 -37.58
N PHE A 496 17.17 8.28 -36.86
CA PHE A 496 17.33 7.80 -35.49
C PHE A 496 18.30 6.62 -35.38
N GLU A 497 18.22 5.66 -36.30
CA GLU A 497 19.15 4.53 -36.36
C GLU A 497 20.59 5.00 -36.54
N ARG A 498 20.85 5.87 -37.52
CA ARG A 498 22.20 6.42 -37.75
C ARG A 498 22.69 7.23 -36.55
N ALA A 499 21.82 8.00 -35.91
CA ALA A 499 22.19 8.77 -34.72
C ALA A 499 22.58 7.83 -33.57
N LYS A 500 21.81 6.78 -33.32
CA LYS A 500 22.16 5.72 -32.38
C LYS A 500 23.52 5.08 -32.72
N ASP A 501 23.79 4.80 -33.98
CA ASP A 501 25.04 4.15 -34.42
C ASP A 501 26.27 5.06 -34.24
N VAL A 502 26.10 6.38 -34.19
CA VAL A 502 27.18 7.32 -33.80
C VAL A 502 27.53 7.19 -32.31
N TRP A 503 26.53 6.98 -31.46
CA TRP A 503 26.70 6.87 -30.01
C TRP A 503 27.14 5.47 -29.56
N ASP A 504 26.55 4.44 -30.16
CA ASP A 504 26.74 3.03 -29.85
C ASP A 504 26.83 2.19 -31.14
N PRO A 505 27.97 2.25 -31.85
CA PRO A 505 28.18 1.53 -33.10
C PRO A 505 28.18 0.01 -32.95
N ASP A 506 28.39 -0.50 -31.73
CA ASP A 506 28.42 -1.93 -31.43
C ASP A 506 27.03 -2.46 -31.02
N GLY A 507 26.03 -1.58 -30.87
CA GLY A 507 24.66 -1.95 -30.52
C GLY A 507 24.49 -2.58 -29.13
N LEU A 508 25.38 -2.26 -28.19
CA LEU A 508 25.43 -2.89 -26.86
C LEU A 508 24.45 -2.26 -25.87
N LEU A 509 24.11 -0.99 -26.02
CA LEU A 509 23.33 -0.24 -25.04
C LEU A 509 21.82 -0.34 -25.32
N ASN A 510 21.12 -1.00 -24.39
CA ASN A 510 19.67 -1.22 -24.38
C ASN A 510 19.05 -1.58 -25.75
N PRO A 511 19.50 -2.67 -26.40
CA PRO A 511 19.08 -3.02 -27.74
C PRO A 511 17.58 -3.35 -27.83
N GLY A 512 16.98 -2.98 -28.95
CA GLY A 512 15.56 -3.18 -29.22
C GLY A 512 14.64 -2.15 -28.57
N MET A 513 15.19 -1.02 -28.09
CA MET A 513 14.47 0.16 -27.62
C MET A 513 14.70 1.34 -28.57
N LEU A 514 13.66 2.13 -28.83
CA LEU A 514 13.58 3.26 -29.79
C LEU A 514 13.85 2.91 -31.25
N VAL A 515 14.95 2.24 -31.56
CA VAL A 515 15.35 1.84 -32.91
C VAL A 515 15.61 0.36 -33.00
N ARG A 516 15.39 -0.21 -34.20
CA ARG A 516 15.42 -1.67 -34.43
C ARG A 516 14.62 -2.43 -33.35
N PRO A 517 13.36 -2.03 -33.08
CA PRO A 517 12.63 -2.47 -31.89
C PRO A 517 12.20 -3.94 -31.99
N ALA A 518 12.07 -4.57 -30.82
CA ALA A 518 11.34 -5.83 -30.73
C ALA A 518 9.83 -5.58 -30.98
N PRO A 519 9.08 -6.60 -31.46
CA PRO A 519 7.63 -6.45 -31.62
C PRO A 519 6.93 -6.08 -30.31
N LEU A 520 5.96 -5.17 -30.36
CA LEU A 520 5.21 -4.64 -29.21
C LEU A 520 4.38 -5.70 -28.49
N ASP A 521 4.06 -6.81 -29.15
CA ASP A 521 3.31 -7.94 -28.60
C ASP A 521 4.19 -9.13 -28.19
N SER A 522 5.51 -8.97 -28.26
CA SER A 522 6.48 -9.98 -27.82
C SER A 522 6.97 -9.75 -26.39
N GLY A 523 7.35 -10.82 -25.68
CA GLY A 523 7.91 -10.70 -24.32
C GLY A 523 6.94 -10.14 -23.27
N LEU A 524 5.63 -10.34 -23.46
CA LEU A 524 4.63 -9.94 -22.47
C LEU A 524 4.78 -10.78 -21.19
N ARG A 525 4.83 -10.13 -20.03
CA ARG A 525 5.14 -10.76 -18.74
C ARG A 525 4.11 -11.80 -18.29
N PHE A 526 2.92 -11.79 -18.85
CA PHE A 526 1.85 -12.71 -18.45
C PHE A 526 1.86 -14.03 -19.23
N SER A 527 2.51 -14.07 -20.40
CA SER A 527 2.48 -15.24 -21.28
C SER A 527 3.21 -16.45 -20.71
N VAL A 528 4.10 -16.24 -19.74
CA VAL A 528 4.89 -17.29 -19.07
C VAL A 528 4.20 -17.89 -17.85
N LEU A 529 3.09 -17.29 -17.38
CA LEU A 529 2.41 -17.77 -16.19
C LEU A 529 1.52 -18.99 -16.50
N PRO A 530 1.22 -19.81 -15.47
CA PRO A 530 0.29 -20.92 -15.62
C PRO A 530 -1.05 -20.46 -16.19
N ARG A 531 -1.58 -21.22 -17.15
CA ARG A 531 -2.90 -20.98 -17.75
C ARG A 531 -4.05 -21.49 -16.89
N GLU A 532 -3.79 -22.55 -16.14
CA GLU A 532 -4.73 -23.14 -15.20
C GLU A 532 -4.42 -22.65 -13.77
N PRO A 533 -5.44 -22.46 -12.92
CA PRO A 533 -5.24 -22.13 -11.52
C PRO A 533 -4.35 -23.16 -10.80
N VAL A 534 -3.45 -22.67 -9.98
CA VAL A 534 -2.58 -23.53 -9.15
C VAL A 534 -3.31 -23.98 -7.89
N ASP A 535 -2.99 -25.19 -7.40
CA ASP A 535 -3.60 -25.72 -6.18
C ASP A 535 -3.26 -24.87 -4.94
N VAL A 536 -4.29 -24.35 -4.28
CA VAL A 536 -4.17 -23.43 -3.14
C VAL A 536 -5.24 -23.67 -2.08
N VAL A 537 -4.94 -23.23 -0.86
CA VAL A 537 -5.83 -23.40 0.30
C VAL A 537 -6.77 -22.21 0.49
N PHE A 538 -6.28 -20.99 0.30
CA PHE A 538 -7.11 -19.79 0.31
C PHE A 538 -8.02 -19.71 -0.92
N GLY A 539 -9.20 -19.09 -0.76
CA GLY A 539 -10.20 -19.02 -1.82
C GLY A 539 -10.01 -17.88 -2.83
N TYR A 540 -9.08 -16.95 -2.61
CA TYR A 540 -8.82 -15.77 -3.47
C TYR A 540 -10.06 -15.20 -4.17
N PRO A 541 -11.11 -14.81 -3.41
CA PRO A 541 -12.42 -14.49 -4.00
C PRO A 541 -12.38 -13.27 -4.93
N SER A 542 -11.45 -12.35 -4.70
CA SER A 542 -11.23 -11.17 -5.55
C SER A 542 -10.41 -11.46 -6.80
N ASP A 543 -9.91 -12.70 -6.98
CA ASP A 543 -9.04 -13.12 -8.08
C ASP A 543 -9.58 -14.38 -8.78
N GLY A 544 -10.89 -14.64 -8.66
CA GLY A 544 -11.52 -15.81 -9.26
C GLY A 544 -11.04 -17.16 -8.70
N GLY A 545 -10.42 -17.17 -7.51
CA GLY A 545 -9.81 -18.37 -6.94
C GLY A 545 -8.41 -18.68 -7.47
N ASP A 546 -7.81 -17.82 -8.29
CA ASP A 546 -6.49 -18.05 -8.88
C ASP A 546 -5.39 -17.25 -8.16
N PHE A 547 -4.42 -17.97 -7.61
CA PHE A 547 -3.24 -17.37 -7.00
C PHE A 547 -2.32 -16.68 -8.03
N SER A 548 -2.31 -17.14 -9.28
CA SER A 548 -1.53 -16.49 -10.34
C SER A 548 -2.10 -15.11 -10.66
N ALA A 549 -3.43 -14.98 -10.74
CA ALA A 549 -4.11 -13.69 -10.82
C ALA A 549 -3.79 -12.80 -9.61
N ALA A 550 -3.83 -13.34 -8.38
CA ALA A 550 -3.46 -12.60 -7.18
C ALA A 550 -2.01 -12.05 -7.23
N VAL A 551 -1.04 -12.86 -7.69
CA VAL A 551 0.36 -12.43 -7.86
C VAL A 551 0.51 -11.37 -8.95
N ARG A 552 -0.24 -11.47 -10.05
CA ARG A 552 -0.25 -10.51 -11.16
C ARG A 552 -0.80 -9.12 -10.81
N ARG A 553 -1.48 -8.98 -9.67
CA ARG A 553 -1.95 -7.67 -9.17
C ARG A 553 -0.83 -6.63 -9.07
N CYS A 554 0.38 -7.06 -8.74
CA CYS A 554 1.51 -6.15 -8.65
C CYS A 554 1.90 -5.62 -10.05
N VAL A 555 1.42 -4.42 -10.38
CA VAL A 555 1.72 -3.77 -11.67
C VAL A 555 3.13 -3.20 -11.80
N GLY A 556 3.88 -3.07 -10.70
CA GLY A 556 5.31 -2.68 -10.74
C GLY A 556 5.62 -1.20 -10.43
N VAL A 557 4.62 -0.36 -10.13
CA VAL A 557 4.73 1.10 -9.83
C VAL A 557 5.59 1.47 -8.62
N ALA A 558 6.00 0.49 -7.81
CA ALA A 558 7.00 0.65 -6.75
C ALA A 558 6.66 1.60 -5.61
N LYS A 559 5.37 1.88 -5.32
CA LYS A 559 4.98 2.64 -4.11
C LYS A 559 5.54 2.04 -2.81
N CYS A 560 5.81 0.73 -2.80
CA CYS A 560 6.47 0.02 -1.70
C CYS A 560 7.99 0.27 -1.56
N ARG A 561 8.59 1.07 -2.45
CA ARG A 561 10.03 1.42 -2.45
C ARG A 561 10.31 2.84 -1.95
N THR A 562 9.38 3.46 -1.25
CA THR A 562 9.64 4.71 -0.53
C THR A 562 10.70 4.48 0.54
N THR A 563 11.62 5.43 0.72
CA THR A 563 12.75 5.29 1.67
C THR A 563 12.49 6.00 3.01
N THR A 564 11.42 6.76 3.10
CA THR A 564 11.00 7.50 4.29
C THR A 564 9.57 7.15 4.64
N ALA A 565 9.28 7.15 5.94
CA ALA A 565 7.94 6.93 6.46
C ALA A 565 7.25 8.29 6.62
N SER A 566 6.24 8.58 5.80
CA SER A 566 5.46 9.82 5.91
C SER A 566 3.98 9.52 6.19
N GLY A 567 3.41 10.23 7.16
CA GLY A 567 2.00 10.09 7.53
C GLY A 567 1.65 8.72 8.15
N ALA A 568 0.41 8.30 7.97
CA ALA A 568 -0.16 7.11 8.61
C ALA A 568 0.25 5.78 7.94
N GLY A 569 0.90 5.80 6.77
CA GLY A 569 1.20 4.61 5.98
C GLY A 569 2.10 3.58 6.69
N VAL A 570 1.82 2.30 6.44
CA VAL A 570 2.53 1.15 7.00
C VAL A 570 3.51 0.55 5.99
N MET A 571 3.12 0.44 4.73
CA MET A 571 3.89 -0.25 3.67
C MET A 571 5.17 0.52 3.29
N CYS A 572 6.33 -0.11 3.09
CA CYS A 572 6.73 -1.50 3.42
C CYS A 572 7.92 -1.41 4.40
N PRO A 573 7.73 -1.76 5.68
CA PRO A 573 8.70 -1.39 6.72
C PRO A 573 10.04 -2.13 6.56
N SER A 574 10.01 -3.41 6.14
CA SER A 574 11.26 -4.15 5.90
C SER A 574 12.06 -3.63 4.71
N PHE A 575 11.43 -3.06 3.69
CA PHE A 575 12.18 -2.37 2.63
C PHE A 575 12.85 -1.11 3.16
N ARG A 576 12.11 -0.24 3.86
CA ARG A 576 12.67 1.03 4.39
C ARG A 576 13.86 0.81 5.31
N VAL A 577 13.81 -0.24 6.13
CA VAL A 577 14.91 -0.62 7.02
C VAL A 577 16.11 -1.22 6.28
N THR A 578 15.87 -2.07 5.27
CA THR A 578 16.97 -2.84 4.65
C THR A 578 17.53 -2.22 3.37
N GLY A 579 16.78 -1.34 2.70
CA GLY A 579 17.10 -0.78 1.39
C GLY A 579 17.20 -1.83 0.26
N ARG A 580 16.72 -3.05 0.49
CA ARG A 580 16.88 -4.22 -0.39
C ARG A 580 15.54 -4.53 -1.07
N GLU A 581 15.52 -4.58 -2.42
CA GLU A 581 14.26 -4.67 -3.19
C GLU A 581 13.47 -5.95 -2.92
N GLU A 582 14.16 -7.07 -2.69
CA GLU A 582 13.56 -8.36 -2.31
C GLU A 582 12.69 -8.25 -1.05
N HIS A 583 12.93 -7.26 -0.19
CA HIS A 583 12.13 -7.01 1.01
C HIS A 583 11.00 -5.99 0.80
N SER A 584 10.76 -5.53 -0.43
CA SER A 584 9.60 -4.75 -0.80
C SER A 584 8.42 -5.63 -1.23
N THR A 585 7.20 -5.10 -1.22
CA THR A 585 6.03 -5.79 -1.77
C THR A 585 6.24 -6.17 -3.23
N ARG A 586 6.80 -5.26 -4.04
CA ARG A 586 7.11 -5.48 -5.46
C ARG A 586 8.13 -6.60 -5.66
N GLY A 587 9.23 -6.60 -4.90
CA GLY A 587 10.26 -7.62 -5.01
C GLY A 587 9.72 -9.02 -4.69
N ARG A 588 8.92 -9.15 -3.63
CA ARG A 588 8.26 -10.41 -3.27
C ARG A 588 7.27 -10.87 -4.34
N ALA A 589 6.47 -9.95 -4.89
CA ALA A 589 5.55 -10.27 -5.96
C ALA A 589 6.28 -10.73 -7.23
N ARG A 590 7.42 -10.12 -7.59
CA ARG A 590 8.27 -10.57 -8.70
C ARG A 590 8.87 -11.96 -8.46
N LEU A 591 9.35 -12.25 -7.25
CA LEU A 591 9.87 -13.59 -6.93
C LEU A 591 8.76 -14.66 -6.98
N LEU A 592 7.56 -14.36 -6.49
CA LEU A 592 6.40 -15.23 -6.63
C LEU A 592 5.99 -15.41 -8.10
N HIS A 593 6.07 -14.34 -8.90
CA HIS A 593 5.81 -14.40 -10.34
C HIS A 593 6.81 -15.32 -11.04
N GLU A 594 8.11 -15.14 -10.80
CA GLU A 594 9.16 -15.98 -11.40
C GLU A 594 9.11 -17.43 -10.91
N MET A 595 8.63 -17.66 -9.67
CA MET A 595 8.36 -19.00 -9.14
C MET A 595 7.20 -19.69 -9.88
N LEU A 596 6.14 -18.94 -10.19
CA LEU A 596 4.99 -19.47 -10.95
C LEU A 596 5.37 -19.69 -12.43
N ALA A 597 6.20 -18.82 -13.00
CA ALA A 597 6.70 -18.98 -14.37
C ALA A 597 7.64 -20.19 -14.50
N GLY A 598 8.44 -20.49 -13.47
CA GLY A 598 9.27 -21.70 -13.40
C GLY A 598 10.52 -21.71 -14.28
N GLU A 599 10.82 -20.61 -14.99
CA GLU A 599 12.00 -20.49 -15.86
C GLU A 599 13.26 -20.08 -15.08
N LEU A 600 13.13 -19.10 -14.18
CA LEU A 600 14.25 -18.54 -13.42
C LEU A 600 14.30 -19.08 -11.99
N VAL A 601 13.14 -19.14 -11.33
CA VAL A 601 12.97 -19.76 -10.01
C VAL A 601 12.32 -21.13 -10.24
N THR A 602 13.16 -22.16 -10.33
CA THR A 602 12.76 -23.47 -10.87
C THR A 602 12.20 -24.43 -9.82
N ASP A 603 12.48 -24.20 -8.53
CA ASP A 603 12.05 -25.08 -7.44
C ASP A 603 10.57 -24.91 -7.03
N GLY A 604 9.82 -24.02 -7.71
CA GLY A 604 8.41 -23.75 -7.42
C GLY A 604 8.17 -23.43 -5.94
N TRP A 605 7.16 -24.06 -5.32
CA TRP A 605 6.87 -23.93 -3.89
C TRP A 605 8.03 -24.31 -2.96
N ARG A 606 9.07 -24.98 -3.47
CA ARG A 606 10.26 -25.35 -2.70
C ARG A 606 11.37 -24.30 -2.73
N SER A 607 11.22 -23.26 -3.55
CA SER A 607 12.20 -22.17 -3.73
C SER A 607 12.68 -21.57 -2.41
N THR A 608 13.98 -21.39 -2.30
CA THR A 608 14.61 -20.70 -1.17
C THR A 608 14.64 -19.19 -1.38
N GLU A 609 14.71 -18.73 -2.62
CA GLU A 609 14.66 -17.32 -3.02
C GLU A 609 13.36 -16.67 -2.54
N VAL A 610 12.22 -17.30 -2.85
CA VAL A 610 10.89 -16.82 -2.42
C VAL A 610 10.75 -16.90 -0.91
N ARG A 611 11.21 -18.00 -0.29
CA ARG A 611 11.20 -18.18 1.16
C ARG A 611 11.95 -17.05 1.85
N ASP A 612 13.15 -16.72 1.40
CA ASP A 612 14.02 -15.74 2.05
C ASP A 612 13.46 -14.32 1.93
N ALA A 613 12.90 -13.96 0.78
CA ALA A 613 12.22 -12.68 0.61
C ALA A 613 10.95 -12.54 1.49
N LEU A 614 10.17 -13.61 1.63
CA LEU A 614 8.96 -13.65 2.46
C LEU A 614 9.27 -13.77 3.96
N ASP A 615 10.44 -14.26 4.33
CA ASP A 615 10.86 -14.36 5.74
C ASP A 615 10.95 -12.98 6.41
N LEU A 616 11.37 -11.95 5.68
CA LEU A 616 11.35 -10.55 6.13
C LEU A 616 10.02 -9.82 5.87
N CYS A 617 8.97 -10.52 5.42
CA CYS A 617 7.62 -9.97 5.44
C CYS A 617 7.05 -10.09 6.85
N LEU A 618 6.69 -8.95 7.45
CA LEU A 618 6.13 -8.87 8.80
C LEU A 618 4.74 -9.50 8.93
N SER A 619 4.02 -9.72 7.83
CA SER A 619 2.58 -10.04 7.85
C SER A 619 1.73 -8.93 8.50
N CYS A 620 2.15 -7.66 8.38
CA CYS A 620 1.42 -6.51 8.92
C CYS A 620 0.18 -6.10 8.12
N LYS A 621 -0.02 -6.67 6.93
CA LYS A 621 -1.08 -6.36 5.95
C LYS A 621 -1.12 -4.92 5.42
N GLY A 622 -0.18 -4.05 5.75
CA GLY A 622 -0.15 -2.66 5.24
C GLY A 622 -0.18 -2.55 3.71
N CYS A 623 0.38 -3.52 2.97
CA CYS A 623 0.29 -3.54 1.52
C CYS A 623 -1.13 -3.76 0.97
N ARG A 624 -2.07 -4.27 1.77
CA ARG A 624 -3.47 -4.46 1.36
C ARG A 624 -4.20 -3.13 1.23
N SER A 625 -3.87 -2.13 2.06
CA SER A 625 -4.48 -0.80 2.05
C SER A 625 -3.63 0.26 1.35
N ASP A 626 -2.31 0.22 1.54
CA ASP A 626 -1.41 1.29 1.09
C ASP A 626 -0.95 1.11 -0.36
N CYS A 627 -1.04 -0.13 -0.88
CA CYS A 627 -0.77 -0.41 -2.27
C CYS A 627 -2.04 -0.13 -3.07
N PRO A 628 -1.98 0.67 -4.15
CA PRO A 628 -3.18 1.04 -4.91
C PRO A 628 -3.80 -0.14 -5.68
N VAL A 629 -3.11 -1.28 -5.71
CA VAL A 629 -3.57 -2.54 -6.31
C VAL A 629 -3.90 -3.62 -5.27
N GLU A 630 -3.94 -3.25 -3.99
CA GLU A 630 -4.41 -4.05 -2.85
C GLU A 630 -3.76 -5.44 -2.70
N VAL A 631 -2.45 -5.52 -2.91
CA VAL A 631 -1.70 -6.78 -2.75
C VAL A 631 -1.75 -7.25 -1.28
N ASP A 632 -2.20 -8.48 -1.03
CA ASP A 632 -2.14 -9.11 0.30
C ASP A 632 -0.94 -10.06 0.43
N MET A 633 0.25 -9.47 0.56
CA MET A 633 1.49 -10.23 0.73
C MET A 633 1.51 -11.10 1.99
N ALA A 634 0.67 -10.81 3.00
CA ALA A 634 0.58 -11.64 4.20
C ALA A 634 -0.15 -12.96 3.89
N THR A 635 -1.25 -12.90 3.14
CA THR A 635 -1.95 -14.08 2.62
C THR A 635 -1.03 -14.87 1.68
N TYR A 636 -0.31 -14.22 0.76
CA TYR A 636 0.60 -14.89 -0.17
C TYR A 636 1.74 -15.61 0.57
N LYS A 637 2.30 -14.97 1.61
CA LYS A 637 3.27 -15.61 2.51
C LYS A 637 2.69 -16.86 3.15
N ALA A 638 1.48 -16.78 3.71
CA ALA A 638 0.87 -17.89 4.42
C ALA A 638 0.60 -19.09 3.49
N GLU A 639 0.11 -18.83 2.27
CA GLU A 639 -0.07 -19.84 1.21
C GLU A 639 1.27 -20.46 0.81
N PHE A 640 2.27 -19.65 0.48
CA PHE A 640 3.60 -20.14 0.12
C PHE A 640 4.20 -21.00 1.24
N LEU A 641 4.16 -20.55 2.50
CA LEU A 641 4.71 -21.30 3.63
C LEU A 641 3.94 -22.60 3.93
N HIS A 642 2.67 -22.69 3.52
CA HIS A 642 1.90 -23.92 3.60
C HIS A 642 2.49 -24.98 2.68
N HIS A 643 2.55 -24.67 1.38
CA HIS A 643 3.11 -25.55 0.35
C HIS A 643 4.59 -25.82 0.55
N HIS A 644 5.35 -24.78 0.88
CA HIS A 644 6.78 -24.90 1.15
C HIS A 644 6.98 -25.95 2.24
N TYR A 645 6.38 -25.82 3.40
CA TYR A 645 6.65 -26.77 4.48
C TYR A 645 5.80 -28.06 4.46
N GLN A 646 5.05 -28.33 3.40
CA GLN A 646 4.34 -29.60 3.26
C GLN A 646 5.36 -30.76 3.19
N GLY A 647 5.21 -31.73 4.09
CA GLY A 647 6.16 -32.85 4.21
C GLY A 647 7.57 -32.47 4.69
N ARG A 648 7.83 -31.21 5.08
CA ARG A 648 9.15 -30.71 5.52
C ARG A 648 9.15 -30.24 6.96
N ARG A 649 10.34 -30.24 7.58
CA ARG A 649 10.54 -29.68 8.93
C ARG A 649 10.39 -28.16 8.89
N ARG A 650 9.57 -27.60 9.77
CA ARG A 650 9.41 -26.15 9.93
C ARG A 650 10.47 -25.57 10.88
N PRO A 651 10.78 -24.27 10.79
CA PRO A 651 11.54 -23.56 11.81
C PRO A 651 10.93 -23.77 13.21
N ALA A 652 11.76 -23.85 14.24
CA ALA A 652 11.32 -24.05 15.62
C ALA A 652 10.31 -22.97 16.07
N ALA A 653 10.51 -21.73 15.60
CA ALA A 653 9.62 -20.60 15.75
C ALA A 653 8.16 -20.90 15.35
N HIS A 654 7.94 -21.65 14.27
CA HIS A 654 6.59 -21.99 13.82
C HIS A 654 5.87 -22.92 14.79
N TYR A 655 6.60 -23.74 15.56
CA TYR A 655 6.02 -24.61 16.57
C TYR A 655 5.82 -23.90 17.91
N SER A 656 6.78 -23.08 18.34
CA SER A 656 6.71 -22.35 19.62
C SER A 656 5.67 -21.23 19.58
N MET A 657 5.69 -20.42 18.51
CA MET A 657 4.80 -19.26 18.35
C MET A 657 3.56 -19.60 17.53
N GLY A 658 3.69 -20.38 16.45
CA GLY A 658 2.51 -20.74 15.65
C GLY A 658 1.48 -21.59 16.41
N ARG A 659 1.95 -22.45 17.33
CA ARG A 659 1.10 -23.25 18.23
C ARG A 659 0.99 -22.65 19.64
N LEU A 660 1.32 -21.36 19.82
CA LEU A 660 1.23 -20.65 21.09
C LEU A 660 -0.12 -20.85 21.82
N PRO A 661 -1.30 -20.81 21.15
CA PRO A 661 -2.58 -21.04 21.83
C PRO A 661 -2.69 -22.43 22.50
N VAL A 662 -1.98 -23.44 21.99
CA VAL A 662 -1.99 -24.81 22.54
C VAL A 662 -1.18 -24.87 23.83
N TRP A 663 0.04 -24.35 23.80
CA TRP A 663 0.94 -24.40 24.95
C TRP A 663 0.44 -23.51 26.10
N LEU A 664 -0.06 -22.30 25.80
CA LEU A 664 -0.65 -21.42 26.81
C LEU A 664 -1.87 -22.04 27.49
N ARG A 665 -2.73 -22.74 26.72
CA ARG A 665 -3.86 -23.48 27.28
C ARG A 665 -3.41 -24.60 28.23
N TRP A 666 -2.34 -25.31 27.90
CA TRP A 666 -1.79 -26.34 28.79
C TRP A 666 -1.14 -25.74 30.04
N ALA A 667 -0.36 -24.67 29.88
CA ALA A 667 0.24 -23.95 31.00
C ALA A 667 -0.83 -23.45 31.99
N SER A 668 -1.95 -22.90 31.48
CA SER A 668 -3.04 -22.46 32.34
C SER A 668 -3.80 -23.63 32.97
N ARG A 669 -4.09 -24.70 32.20
CA ARG A 669 -4.80 -25.89 32.71
C ARG A 669 -4.02 -26.61 33.82
N LEU A 670 -2.69 -26.62 33.71
CA LEU A 670 -1.79 -27.21 34.70
C LEU A 670 -1.41 -26.23 35.83
N ARG A 671 -1.96 -24.99 35.83
CA ARG A 671 -1.62 -23.91 36.77
C ARG A 671 -0.11 -23.64 36.86
N ALA A 672 0.60 -23.84 35.75
CA ALA A 672 2.05 -23.78 35.67
C ALA A 672 2.60 -22.35 35.47
N ALA A 673 1.75 -21.32 35.32
CA ALA A 673 2.18 -19.96 34.98
C ALA A 673 3.23 -19.39 35.94
N ALA A 674 3.11 -19.62 37.25
CA ALA A 674 4.09 -19.15 38.23
C ALA A 674 5.47 -19.80 38.04
N VAL A 675 5.48 -21.12 37.77
CA VAL A 675 6.69 -21.89 37.51
C VAL A 675 7.32 -21.47 36.19
N VAL A 676 6.53 -21.34 35.13
CA VAL A 676 7.01 -20.90 33.81
C VAL A 676 7.63 -19.51 33.89
N ASN A 677 6.98 -18.56 34.57
CA ASN A 677 7.53 -17.21 34.76
C ASN A 677 8.82 -17.21 35.59
N ALA A 678 8.89 -18.03 36.65
CA ALA A 678 10.10 -18.16 37.47
C ALA A 678 11.27 -18.73 36.66
N LEU A 679 11.03 -19.78 35.86
CA LEU A 679 12.05 -20.36 34.97
C LEU A 679 12.48 -19.37 33.88
N ALA A 680 11.54 -18.58 33.33
CA ALA A 680 11.84 -17.54 32.34
C ALA A 680 12.66 -16.37 32.89
N ALA A 681 12.64 -16.15 34.21
CA ALA A 681 13.47 -15.13 34.88
C ALA A 681 14.92 -15.59 35.11
N VAL A 682 15.22 -16.90 34.99
CA VAL A 682 16.58 -17.44 35.15
C VAL A 682 17.30 -17.41 33.80
N GLY A 683 18.26 -16.48 33.65
CA GLY A 683 18.94 -16.19 32.38
C GLY A 683 19.42 -17.43 31.58
N PRO A 684 20.19 -18.36 32.18
CA PRO A 684 20.63 -19.57 31.47
C PRO A 684 19.48 -20.47 30.99
N LEU A 685 18.43 -20.64 31.80
CA LEU A 685 17.27 -21.47 31.44
C LEU A 685 16.44 -20.79 30.36
N ALA A 686 16.21 -19.48 30.47
CA ALA A 686 15.57 -18.69 29.43
C ALA A 686 16.34 -18.75 28.11
N GLY A 687 17.68 -18.70 28.15
CA GLY A 687 18.53 -18.86 26.98
C GLY A 687 18.34 -20.21 26.26
N VAL A 688 18.26 -21.30 27.03
CA VAL A 688 17.98 -22.64 26.46
C VAL A 688 16.58 -22.70 25.84
N VAL A 689 15.56 -22.20 26.55
CA VAL A 689 14.17 -22.17 26.05
C VAL A 689 14.07 -21.33 24.78
N LYS A 690 14.65 -20.13 24.75
CA LYS A 690 14.70 -19.27 23.55
C LYS A 690 15.39 -19.98 22.39
N ARG A 691 16.55 -20.60 22.64
CA ARG A 691 17.31 -21.34 21.62
C ARG A 691 16.50 -22.49 21.01
N LEU A 692 15.87 -23.32 21.84
CA LEU A 692 15.04 -24.46 21.41
C LEU A 692 13.75 -24.02 20.73
N GLY A 693 13.16 -22.90 21.19
CA GLY A 693 11.95 -22.31 20.61
C GLY A 693 12.19 -21.50 19.33
N GLY A 694 13.45 -21.33 18.89
CA GLY A 694 13.78 -20.50 17.73
C GLY A 694 13.59 -19.00 17.95
N ILE A 695 13.59 -18.56 19.22
CA ILE A 695 13.41 -17.17 19.63
C ILE A 695 14.77 -16.44 19.64
N ALA A 696 14.78 -15.18 19.23
CA ALA A 696 15.95 -14.30 19.30
C ALA A 696 16.46 -14.16 20.75
N ALA A 697 17.77 -14.13 20.94
CA ALA A 697 18.37 -14.14 22.27
C ALA A 697 18.06 -12.83 23.03
N GLU A 698 17.98 -11.74 22.27
CA GLU A 698 17.69 -10.37 22.66
C GLU A 698 16.24 -10.16 23.14
N ARG A 699 15.34 -11.09 22.81
CA ARG A 699 13.91 -10.97 23.13
C ARG A 699 13.59 -11.50 24.51
N ASP A 700 12.86 -10.73 25.30
CA ASP A 700 12.29 -11.25 26.54
C ASP A 700 11.07 -12.14 26.27
N LEU A 701 10.94 -13.19 27.09
CA LEU A 701 9.79 -14.07 27.05
C LEU A 701 8.59 -13.38 27.71
N PRO A 702 7.42 -13.32 27.04
CA PRO A 702 6.22 -12.75 27.64
C PRO A 702 5.85 -13.41 28.95
N ARG A 703 5.45 -12.62 29.95
CA ARG A 703 4.96 -13.13 31.24
C ARG A 703 3.56 -13.72 31.08
N LEU A 704 3.37 -14.93 31.60
CA LEU A 704 2.06 -15.59 31.63
C LEU A 704 1.23 -15.07 32.81
N ALA A 705 -0.05 -14.80 32.60
CA ALA A 705 -0.96 -14.44 33.67
C ALA A 705 -1.24 -15.64 34.59
N ARG A 706 -1.23 -15.40 35.90
CA ARG A 706 -1.55 -16.44 36.92
C ARG A 706 -3.03 -16.84 36.90
N GLN A 707 -3.91 -15.92 36.52
CA GLN A 707 -5.34 -16.14 36.36
C GLN A 707 -5.73 -15.69 34.96
N THR A 708 -6.34 -16.58 34.17
CA THR A 708 -6.78 -16.23 32.81
C THR A 708 -8.00 -15.31 32.84
N PHE A 709 -8.27 -14.62 31.73
CA PHE A 709 -9.45 -13.75 31.63
C PHE A 709 -10.75 -14.53 31.83
N THR A 710 -10.91 -15.68 31.18
CA THR A 710 -12.10 -16.52 31.33
C THR A 710 -12.24 -17.15 32.72
N ASP A 711 -11.12 -17.46 33.40
CA ASP A 711 -11.17 -17.93 34.79
C ASP A 711 -11.67 -16.80 35.71
N TRP A 712 -11.15 -15.57 35.54
CA TRP A 712 -11.65 -14.39 36.25
C TRP A 712 -13.14 -14.14 35.98
N TRP A 713 -13.58 -14.22 34.72
CA TRP A 713 -14.98 -14.03 34.33
C TRP A 713 -15.91 -15.01 35.07
N ARG A 714 -15.53 -16.29 35.13
CA ARG A 714 -16.33 -17.31 35.83
C ARG A 714 -16.39 -17.07 37.34
N THR A 715 -15.29 -16.65 37.96
CA THR A 715 -15.30 -16.31 39.39
C THR A 715 -16.15 -15.09 39.68
N ARG A 716 -16.17 -14.10 38.78
CA ARG A 716 -17.00 -12.91 38.87
C ARG A 716 -18.48 -13.24 38.73
N ASP A 717 -18.86 -13.98 37.70
CA ASP A 717 -20.26 -14.39 37.46
C ASP A 717 -20.79 -15.27 38.60
N ALA A 718 -19.96 -16.18 39.14
CA ALA A 718 -20.31 -16.92 40.35
C ALA A 718 -20.53 -16.00 41.56
N ALA A 719 -19.71 -14.97 41.75
CA ALA A 719 -19.89 -13.98 42.81
C ALA A 719 -21.16 -13.13 42.62
N LEU A 720 -21.53 -12.79 41.38
CA LEU A 720 -22.75 -12.05 41.04
C LEU A 720 -24.04 -12.90 41.15
N ARG A 721 -23.94 -14.24 41.13
CA ARG A 721 -25.07 -15.18 41.27
C ARG A 721 -25.34 -15.62 42.70
N LEU A 722 -24.46 -15.28 43.67
CA LEU A 722 -24.73 -15.53 45.08
C LEU A 722 -25.84 -14.56 45.54
N PRO A 723 -26.92 -15.04 46.17
CA PRO A 723 -27.94 -14.14 46.70
C PRO A 723 -27.33 -13.22 47.77
N ALA A 724 -27.61 -11.93 47.67
CA ALA A 724 -27.36 -11.00 48.76
C ALA A 724 -28.23 -11.43 49.97
N ASP A 725 -27.55 -11.84 51.04
CA ASP A 725 -28.00 -12.02 52.43
C ASP A 725 -29.45 -12.51 52.70
N PRO A 726 -29.65 -13.73 53.27
CA PRO A 726 -30.98 -14.23 53.65
C PRO A 726 -31.57 -13.60 54.94
N ALA A 727 -31.07 -12.45 55.37
CA ALA A 727 -31.54 -11.75 56.57
C ALA A 727 -32.63 -10.70 56.28
N ALA A 728 -33.76 -11.12 55.72
CA ALA A 728 -35.01 -10.36 55.82
C ALA A 728 -36.18 -11.34 55.90
N GLY A 729 -36.78 -11.41 57.08
CA GLY A 729 -37.79 -12.38 57.46
C GLY A 729 -39.03 -12.39 56.57
N LEU A 730 -39.54 -13.60 56.39
CA LEU A 730 -40.94 -13.86 56.07
C LEU A 730 -41.87 -13.10 57.02
N PRO A 731 -43.08 -12.77 56.55
CA PRO A 731 -44.22 -13.42 57.18
C PRO A 731 -45.10 -14.16 56.17
N ALA A 732 -45.63 -15.29 56.65
CA ALA A 732 -46.79 -16.02 56.15
C ALA A 732 -48.00 -15.06 56.02
N ASP A 733 -49.04 -15.29 55.22
CA ASP A 733 -49.86 -16.50 55.04
C ASP A 733 -50.91 -16.21 53.90
N PRO A 734 -52.01 -16.96 53.66
CA PRO A 734 -52.10 -18.04 52.67
C PRO A 734 -53.20 -17.91 51.59
N ALA A 735 -53.16 -18.86 50.64
CA ALA A 735 -54.28 -19.53 49.96
C ALA A 735 -54.97 -18.93 48.70
N VAL A 736 -55.45 -19.90 47.90
CA VAL A 736 -56.32 -19.88 46.69
C VAL A 736 -55.55 -19.70 45.37
N GLY A 737 -55.62 -20.56 44.36
CA GLY A 737 -56.43 -21.73 44.04
C GLY A 737 -56.17 -22.12 42.57
N LEU A 738 -56.35 -23.40 42.27
CA LEU A 738 -56.12 -24.12 41.01
C LEU A 738 -56.72 -23.47 39.73
N ALA A 739 -56.04 -23.59 38.59
CA ALA A 739 -56.48 -24.39 37.42
C ALA A 739 -55.75 -24.03 36.09
N SER A 740 -55.14 -25.06 35.50
CA SER A 740 -55.25 -25.56 34.11
C SER A 740 -55.48 -24.63 32.91
N GLU A 741 -54.69 -24.92 31.88
CA GLU A 741 -55.04 -25.06 30.45
C GLU A 741 -54.68 -23.98 29.42
N ALA A 742 -54.23 -24.53 28.30
CA ALA A 742 -53.60 -23.91 27.16
C ALA A 742 -54.63 -23.51 26.09
N ALA A 743 -54.33 -22.47 25.30
CA ALA A 743 -54.66 -22.40 23.88
C ALA A 743 -53.92 -21.24 23.19
N ALA A 744 -53.53 -21.51 21.94
CA ALA A 744 -52.82 -20.63 21.04
C ALA A 744 -53.77 -19.78 20.17
N GLY A 745 -53.31 -18.63 19.69
CA GLY A 745 -53.88 -17.93 18.52
C GLY A 745 -53.72 -16.39 18.54
N PRO A 746 -53.63 -15.69 17.39
CA PRO A 746 -52.70 -14.58 17.22
C PRO A 746 -53.30 -13.17 17.02
N ALA A 747 -52.40 -12.17 17.10
CA ALA A 747 -52.39 -10.85 16.46
C ALA A 747 -53.31 -9.71 16.97
N SER A 748 -52.71 -8.59 17.39
CA SER A 748 -52.69 -7.29 16.67
C SER A 748 -52.37 -6.10 17.59
N ASP A 749 -51.83 -5.04 16.97
CA ASP A 749 -51.28 -3.79 17.51
C ASP A 749 -52.12 -3.04 18.55
N SER A 750 -51.46 -2.41 19.53
CA SER A 750 -51.63 -0.97 19.82
C SER A 750 -50.62 -0.45 20.86
N ALA A 751 -50.29 0.82 20.70
CA ALA A 751 -49.16 1.51 21.29
C ALA A 751 -49.35 2.00 22.74
N ALA A 752 -48.19 2.18 23.40
CA ALA A 752 -47.84 3.24 24.35
C ALA A 752 -48.69 3.47 25.61
N ARG A 753 -48.12 3.04 26.76
CA ARG A 753 -47.71 3.88 27.93
C ARG A 753 -47.72 3.04 29.21
N SER A 754 -46.55 2.80 29.79
CA SER A 754 -46.35 2.82 31.25
C SER A 754 -44.85 2.69 31.55
N ALA A 755 -44.28 3.79 32.02
CA ALA A 755 -42.98 3.80 32.67
C ALA A 755 -43.19 3.50 34.16
N SER A 756 -42.56 2.43 34.65
CA SER A 756 -41.96 2.28 36.00
C SER A 756 -41.84 0.78 36.33
N GLY A 757 -40.60 0.29 36.40
CA GLY A 757 -40.30 -1.10 36.73
C GLY A 757 -38.98 -1.53 36.10
N GLY A 758 -37.87 -1.31 36.81
CA GLY A 758 -36.53 -1.64 36.36
C GLY A 758 -36.35 -3.13 36.12
N ALA A 759 -36.10 -3.50 34.87
CA ALA A 759 -35.56 -4.79 34.46
C ALA A 759 -34.39 -4.54 33.51
N ALA A 760 -33.26 -5.19 33.78
CA ALA A 760 -31.97 -5.06 33.08
C ALA A 760 -32.10 -5.22 31.55
N GLY A 761 -32.06 -4.11 30.80
CA GLY A 761 -32.38 -4.07 29.36
C GLY A 761 -31.26 -3.55 28.45
N GLY A 762 -29.98 -3.77 28.78
CA GLY A 762 -28.86 -3.38 27.91
C GLY A 762 -28.68 -4.30 26.71
N GLU A 763 -28.25 -3.75 25.56
CA GLU A 763 -27.93 -4.53 24.36
C GLU A 763 -26.79 -5.53 24.64
N LEU A 764 -26.91 -6.74 24.10
CA LEU A 764 -25.98 -7.84 24.35
C LEU A 764 -24.78 -7.74 23.40
N VAL A 765 -23.56 -7.72 23.95
CA VAL A 765 -22.31 -7.81 23.19
C VAL A 765 -21.51 -9.04 23.60
N VAL A 766 -20.87 -9.70 22.63
CA VAL A 766 -20.00 -10.86 22.87
C VAL A 766 -18.55 -10.40 22.88
N LEU A 767 -17.91 -10.40 24.05
CA LEU A 767 -16.50 -10.04 24.18
C LEU A 767 -15.61 -11.25 23.89
N TRP A 768 -14.77 -11.13 22.85
CA TRP A 768 -13.91 -12.19 22.37
C TRP A 768 -12.62 -12.33 23.22
N PRO A 769 -12.38 -13.48 23.87
CA PRO A 769 -11.15 -13.73 24.61
C PRO A 769 -10.05 -14.20 23.64
N ASP A 770 -9.38 -13.26 22.98
CA ASP A 770 -8.23 -13.61 22.13
C ASP A 770 -7.09 -14.25 22.94
N THR A 771 -6.12 -14.87 22.25
CA THR A 771 -5.06 -15.65 22.93
C THR A 771 -4.21 -14.78 23.86
N PHE A 772 -3.97 -13.53 23.51
CA PHE A 772 -3.11 -12.61 24.25
C PHE A 772 -3.86 -12.06 25.46
N THR A 773 -5.10 -11.59 25.27
CA THR A 773 -5.97 -11.17 26.38
C THR A 773 -6.26 -12.32 27.34
N GLU A 774 -6.52 -13.54 26.87
CA GLU A 774 -6.83 -14.67 27.74
C GLU A 774 -5.67 -15.03 28.67
N HIS A 775 -4.44 -15.09 28.13
CA HIS A 775 -3.31 -15.75 28.80
C HIS A 775 -2.17 -14.83 29.23
N LEU A 776 -2.03 -13.64 28.63
CA LEU A 776 -0.89 -12.74 28.84
C LEU A 776 -1.33 -11.41 29.46
N SER A 777 -2.39 -10.79 28.93
CA SER A 777 -2.89 -9.47 29.37
C SER A 777 -4.38 -9.48 29.77
N PRO A 778 -4.82 -10.34 30.71
CA PRO A 778 -6.25 -10.44 31.08
C PRO A 778 -6.81 -9.17 31.71
N PHE A 779 -5.97 -8.27 32.22
CA PHE A 779 -6.38 -6.97 32.73
C PHE A 779 -7.02 -6.09 31.65
N VAL A 780 -6.61 -6.21 30.38
CA VAL A 780 -7.22 -5.50 29.25
C VAL A 780 -8.67 -5.95 29.07
N GLY A 781 -8.92 -7.26 29.10
CA GLY A 781 -10.27 -7.82 29.05
C GLY A 781 -11.14 -7.37 30.24
N ARG A 782 -10.57 -7.30 31.45
CA ARG A 782 -11.28 -6.82 32.64
C ARG A 782 -11.68 -5.35 32.50
N ALA A 783 -10.77 -4.52 31.99
CA ALA A 783 -11.03 -3.12 31.73
C ALA A 783 -12.11 -2.92 30.67
N ALA A 784 -12.05 -3.68 29.57
CA ALA A 784 -13.08 -3.65 28.53
C ALA A 784 -14.47 -4.02 29.06
N VAL A 785 -14.57 -5.07 29.88
CA VAL A 785 -15.84 -5.44 30.55
C VAL A 785 -16.37 -4.28 31.38
N ARG A 786 -15.54 -3.65 32.21
CA ARG A 786 -15.95 -2.52 33.06
C ARG A 786 -16.49 -1.35 32.23
N VAL A 787 -15.79 -0.97 31.17
CA VAL A 787 -16.20 0.15 30.31
C VAL A 787 -17.48 -0.17 29.55
N LEU A 788 -17.60 -1.37 28.95
CA LEU A 788 -18.80 -1.77 28.23
C LEU A 788 -20.03 -1.80 29.15
N GLU A 789 -19.89 -2.33 30.37
CA GLU A 789 -20.98 -2.35 31.34
C GLU A 789 -21.31 -0.96 31.90
N ALA A 790 -20.31 -0.11 32.11
CA ALA A 790 -20.53 1.31 32.46
C ALA A 790 -21.24 2.07 31.32
N ALA A 791 -21.07 1.63 30.07
CA ALA A 791 -21.80 2.13 28.92
C ALA A 791 -23.22 1.53 28.78
N GLY A 792 -23.67 0.72 29.74
CA GLY A 792 -25.01 0.10 29.74
C GLY A 792 -25.13 -1.17 28.88
N LEU A 793 -24.02 -1.69 28.35
CA LEU A 793 -24.03 -2.91 27.53
C LEU A 793 -23.95 -4.16 28.42
N ARG A 794 -24.67 -5.22 28.02
CA ARG A 794 -24.55 -6.54 28.66
C ARG A 794 -23.45 -7.34 27.98
N VAL A 795 -22.40 -7.67 28.72
CA VAL A 795 -21.27 -8.42 28.18
C VAL A 795 -21.46 -9.93 28.41
N THR A 796 -21.21 -10.73 27.39
CA THR A 796 -21.08 -12.19 27.52
C THR A 796 -19.80 -12.69 26.82
N LEU A 797 -19.35 -13.89 27.17
CA LEU A 797 -18.23 -14.55 26.49
C LEU A 797 -18.74 -15.62 25.51
N PRO A 798 -17.95 -15.97 24.47
CA PRO A 798 -18.28 -17.04 23.53
C PRO A 798 -18.62 -18.38 24.22
N PRO A 799 -19.53 -19.17 23.64
CA PRO A 799 -19.85 -20.50 24.14
C PRO A 799 -18.62 -21.41 24.21
N THR A 800 -18.55 -22.24 25.24
CA THR A 800 -17.46 -23.22 25.43
C THR A 800 -17.90 -24.66 25.20
N LEU A 801 -19.20 -24.93 25.11
CA LEU A 801 -19.74 -26.26 24.87
C LEU A 801 -20.04 -26.43 23.37
N ARG A 802 -19.47 -27.49 22.78
CA ARG A 802 -19.86 -27.92 21.44
C ARG A 802 -21.20 -28.65 21.52
N THR A 803 -22.17 -28.18 20.76
CA THR A 803 -23.53 -28.69 20.75
C THR A 803 -23.76 -29.83 19.74
N ARG A 804 -22.71 -30.29 19.04
CA ARG A 804 -22.81 -31.33 18.00
C ARG A 804 -23.12 -32.72 18.59
N GLY A 805 -24.41 -33.02 18.67
CA GLY A 805 -25.01 -34.36 18.52
C GLY A 805 -26.28 -34.23 17.67
N ARG A 806 -26.59 -35.22 16.81
CA ARG A 806 -27.89 -35.25 16.11
C ARG A 806 -29.02 -35.22 17.16
N PRO A 807 -30.11 -34.45 16.95
CA PRO A 807 -31.29 -34.53 17.82
C PRO A 807 -31.79 -35.98 17.91
N VAL A 808 -32.18 -36.42 19.10
CA VAL A 808 -32.72 -37.77 19.27
C VAL A 808 -34.21 -37.73 18.96
N GLY A 809 -34.62 -38.28 17.82
CA GLY A 809 -36.00 -38.74 17.54
C GLY A 809 -37.13 -37.71 17.48
N ASP A 810 -37.05 -36.59 18.18
CA ASP A 810 -38.13 -35.59 18.35
C ASP A 810 -37.74 -34.18 17.85
N GLY A 811 -36.53 -34.04 17.29
CA GLY A 811 -36.02 -32.77 16.74
C GLY A 811 -35.70 -31.68 17.77
N ARG A 812 -35.92 -31.90 19.08
CA ARG A 812 -35.74 -30.89 20.13
C ARG A 812 -34.92 -31.36 21.33
N SER A 813 -34.88 -32.66 21.60
CA SER A 813 -34.19 -33.24 22.76
C SER A 813 -32.78 -33.72 22.43
N ARG A 814 -31.81 -33.32 23.27
CA ARG A 814 -30.43 -33.83 23.29
C ARG A 814 -30.29 -34.82 24.45
N SER A 815 -29.70 -35.99 24.22
CA SER A 815 -29.55 -36.98 25.30
C SER A 815 -28.57 -36.50 26.39
N ALA A 816 -28.79 -36.92 27.65
CA ALA A 816 -27.85 -36.66 28.75
C ALA A 816 -26.43 -37.19 28.45
N VAL A 817 -26.29 -38.22 27.62
CA VAL A 817 -25.01 -38.77 27.15
C VAL A 817 -24.28 -37.81 26.20
N ALA A 818 -25.00 -37.03 25.38
CA ALA A 818 -24.41 -35.98 24.54
C ALA A 818 -23.85 -34.81 25.38
N LEU A 819 -24.45 -34.52 26.53
CA LEU A 819 -23.96 -33.55 27.52
C LEU A 819 -22.72 -34.08 28.28
N LEU A 820 -22.69 -35.37 28.61
CA LEU A 820 -21.55 -36.02 29.27
C LEU A 820 -20.32 -36.19 28.34
N THR A 821 -20.54 -36.29 27.03
CA THR A 821 -19.48 -36.37 26.01
C THR A 821 -19.10 -35.01 25.40
N ALA A 822 -19.76 -33.93 25.81
CA ALA A 822 -19.51 -32.58 25.32
C ALA A 822 -18.08 -32.11 25.65
N ARG A 823 -17.21 -32.10 24.63
CA ARG A 823 -15.85 -31.56 24.76
C ARG A 823 -15.93 -30.03 24.89
N ARG A 824 -15.57 -29.50 26.07
CA ARG A 824 -15.38 -28.05 26.26
C ARG A 824 -14.26 -27.55 25.32
N GLY A 825 -14.64 -26.74 24.35
CA GLY A 825 -13.77 -26.07 23.39
C GLY A 825 -13.58 -24.59 23.75
N ARG A 826 -12.64 -23.93 23.07
CA ARG A 826 -12.46 -22.48 23.09
C ARG A 826 -12.33 -21.96 21.67
N VAL A 827 -12.86 -20.76 21.45
CA VAL A 827 -12.67 -20.01 20.22
C VAL A 827 -11.20 -19.56 20.08
N CYS A 828 -10.76 -19.35 18.85
CA CYS A 828 -9.45 -18.79 18.52
C CYS A 828 -9.53 -18.20 17.11
N CYS A 829 -8.84 -17.08 16.89
CA CYS A 829 -8.83 -16.35 15.63
C CYS A 829 -7.94 -17.01 14.56
N GLY A 830 -7.15 -18.03 14.92
CA GLY A 830 -6.29 -18.77 13.98
C GLY A 830 -5.00 -18.04 13.56
N LEU A 831 -4.86 -16.74 13.85
CA LEU A 831 -3.76 -15.87 13.41
C LEU A 831 -2.36 -16.49 13.52
N THR A 832 -2.00 -17.08 14.67
CA THR A 832 -0.65 -17.63 14.89
C THR A 832 -0.32 -18.78 13.93
N TYR A 833 -1.34 -19.55 13.53
CA TYR A 833 -1.17 -20.62 12.54
C TYR A 833 -1.07 -20.05 11.13
N VAL A 834 -1.88 -19.03 10.82
CA VAL A 834 -1.86 -18.35 9.50
C VAL A 834 -0.51 -17.70 9.25
N SER A 835 0.02 -16.92 10.20
CA SER A 835 1.30 -16.21 10.04
C SER A 835 2.49 -17.13 9.78
N THR A 836 2.40 -18.40 10.20
CA THR A 836 3.44 -19.44 10.06
C THR A 836 3.14 -20.47 8.97
N GLY A 837 2.10 -20.24 8.14
CA GLY A 837 1.68 -21.11 7.03
C GLY A 837 1.14 -22.47 7.46
N GLN A 838 0.66 -22.63 8.70
CA GLN A 838 0.06 -23.88 9.19
C GLN A 838 -1.44 -23.95 8.86
N LEU A 839 -1.79 -23.79 7.58
CA LEU A 839 -3.17 -23.56 7.15
C LEU A 839 -4.15 -24.70 7.48
N ASP A 840 -3.74 -25.97 7.46
CA ASP A 840 -4.60 -27.08 7.91
C ASP A 840 -5.03 -26.93 9.37
N HIS A 841 -4.08 -26.53 10.23
CA HIS A 841 -4.35 -26.30 11.65
C HIS A 841 -5.24 -25.07 11.82
N ALA A 842 -4.98 -24.00 11.05
CA ALA A 842 -5.82 -22.83 11.02
C ALA A 842 -7.27 -23.19 10.64
N ARG A 843 -7.49 -23.94 9.55
CA ARG A 843 -8.83 -24.42 9.14
C ARG A 843 -9.52 -25.24 10.22
N GLY A 844 -8.80 -26.18 10.84
CA GLY A 844 -9.35 -26.97 11.95
C GLY A 844 -9.73 -26.12 13.18
N VAL A 845 -8.93 -25.10 13.49
CA VAL A 845 -9.20 -24.13 14.56
C VAL A 845 -10.39 -23.25 14.23
N LEU A 846 -10.46 -22.72 13.02
CA LEU A 846 -11.52 -21.83 12.59
C LEU A 846 -12.87 -22.55 12.44
N ARG A 847 -12.89 -23.79 11.92
CA ARG A 847 -14.12 -24.61 11.91
C ARG A 847 -14.61 -24.90 13.32
N ARG A 848 -13.71 -25.18 14.27
CA ARG A 848 -14.08 -25.30 15.69
C ARG A 848 -14.69 -24.00 16.22
N THR A 849 -14.09 -22.87 15.88
CA THR A 849 -14.57 -21.56 16.28
C THR A 849 -16.00 -21.34 15.76
N LEU A 850 -16.25 -21.59 14.47
CA LEU A 850 -17.59 -21.47 13.88
C LEU A 850 -18.60 -22.39 14.57
N ASP A 851 -18.23 -23.65 14.86
CA ASP A 851 -19.10 -24.58 15.60
C ASP A 851 -19.49 -24.10 17.00
N LEU A 852 -18.59 -23.37 17.69
CA LEU A 852 -18.87 -22.79 19.01
C LEU A 852 -19.67 -21.50 18.90
N MET A 853 -19.44 -20.73 17.84
CA MET A 853 -20.10 -19.44 17.61
C MET A 853 -21.48 -19.57 16.97
N GLU A 854 -21.89 -20.75 16.48
CA GLU A 854 -23.21 -20.96 15.86
C GLU A 854 -24.37 -20.33 16.66
N PRO A 855 -24.51 -20.55 17.98
CA PRO A 855 -25.61 -19.95 18.73
C PRO A 855 -25.53 -18.42 18.80
N VAL A 856 -24.32 -17.87 18.76
CA VAL A 856 -24.13 -16.41 18.69
C VAL A 856 -24.55 -15.91 17.31
N LEU A 857 -24.18 -16.63 16.25
CA LEU A 857 -24.53 -16.32 14.85
C LEU A 857 -26.04 -16.38 14.56
N GLU A 858 -26.84 -17.04 15.42
CA GLU A 858 -28.30 -17.03 15.37
C GLU A 858 -28.93 -15.75 15.97
N THR A 859 -28.17 -14.98 16.76
CA THR A 859 -28.63 -13.70 17.35
C THR A 859 -28.21 -12.49 16.51
N ALA A 860 -28.49 -11.26 16.93
CA ALA A 860 -27.93 -10.04 16.33
C ALA A 860 -26.70 -9.48 17.09
N ALA A 861 -26.22 -10.17 18.12
CA ALA A 861 -25.17 -9.66 19.00
C ALA A 861 -23.84 -9.43 18.25
N PRO A 862 -23.19 -8.26 18.41
CA PRO A 862 -21.86 -8.02 17.85
C PRO A 862 -20.79 -8.80 18.63
N VAL A 863 -19.65 -9.03 17.97
CA VAL A 863 -18.47 -9.68 18.54
C VAL A 863 -17.36 -8.65 18.70
N VAL A 864 -17.09 -8.23 19.92
CA VAL A 864 -16.07 -7.24 20.24
C VAL A 864 -14.73 -7.93 20.42
N VAL A 865 -13.71 -7.54 19.65
CA VAL A 865 -12.37 -8.13 19.71
C VAL A 865 -11.36 -7.04 20.09
N LEU A 866 -10.59 -7.28 21.16
CA LEU A 866 -9.66 -6.28 21.71
C LEU A 866 -8.33 -6.27 20.96
N GLU A 867 -7.76 -7.45 20.66
CA GLU A 867 -6.52 -7.53 19.89
C GLU A 867 -6.78 -7.25 18.40
N PRO A 868 -6.25 -6.15 17.82
CA PRO A 868 -6.58 -5.77 16.45
C PRO A 868 -6.10 -6.80 15.41
N SER A 869 -4.99 -7.49 15.66
CA SER A 869 -4.51 -8.55 14.76
C SER A 869 -5.44 -9.77 14.72
N CYS A 870 -6.06 -10.15 15.84
CA CYS A 870 -7.09 -11.19 15.85
C CYS A 870 -8.40 -10.73 15.23
N ALA A 871 -8.79 -9.46 15.43
CA ALA A 871 -9.98 -8.89 14.80
C ALA A 871 -9.84 -8.90 13.27
N ALA A 872 -8.69 -8.47 12.75
CA ALA A 872 -8.36 -8.53 11.34
C ALA A 872 -8.39 -9.97 10.80
N ALA A 873 -7.78 -10.93 11.50
CA ALA A 873 -7.82 -12.34 11.09
C ALA A 873 -9.24 -12.90 10.98
N LEU A 874 -10.15 -12.51 11.87
CA LEU A 874 -11.56 -12.92 11.78
C LEU A 874 -12.32 -12.20 10.66
N ARG A 875 -11.95 -10.94 10.34
CA ARG A 875 -12.61 -10.12 9.32
C ARG A 875 -12.16 -10.50 7.91
N THR A 876 -10.90 -10.84 7.69
CA THR A 876 -10.33 -11.14 6.36
C THR A 876 -9.89 -12.59 6.18
N ASP A 877 -9.06 -13.12 7.09
CA ASP A 877 -8.40 -14.41 6.84
C ASP A 877 -9.38 -15.58 6.98
N LEU A 878 -10.32 -15.49 7.93
CA LEU A 878 -11.37 -16.48 8.15
C LEU A 878 -12.25 -16.70 6.90
N PRO A 879 -12.91 -15.68 6.32
CA PRO A 879 -13.72 -15.86 5.13
C PRO A 879 -12.90 -16.24 3.89
N GLU A 880 -11.63 -15.84 3.78
CA GLU A 880 -10.76 -16.27 2.67
C GLU A 880 -10.35 -17.76 2.80
N LEU A 881 -10.04 -18.23 4.02
CA LEU A 881 -9.56 -19.59 4.26
C LEU A 881 -10.70 -20.63 4.35
N LEU A 882 -11.88 -20.21 4.80
CA LEU A 882 -13.10 -21.01 4.85
C LEU A 882 -14.16 -20.41 3.93
N HIS A 883 -13.77 -20.11 2.69
CA HIS A 883 -14.64 -19.54 1.66
C HIS A 883 -15.84 -20.43 1.32
N ASP A 884 -15.77 -21.72 1.64
CA ASP A 884 -16.81 -22.73 1.49
C ASP A 884 -17.85 -22.75 2.62
N ASP A 885 -17.61 -22.05 3.74
CA ASP A 885 -18.48 -22.04 4.92
C ASP A 885 -19.14 -20.66 5.10
N PRO A 886 -20.46 -20.50 4.81
CA PRO A 886 -21.14 -19.20 4.87
C PRO A 886 -21.11 -18.58 6.28
N ARG A 887 -20.90 -19.39 7.33
CA ARG A 887 -20.77 -18.90 8.70
C ARG A 887 -19.52 -18.04 8.89
N ALA A 888 -18.48 -18.26 8.09
CA ALA A 888 -17.25 -17.46 8.09
C ALA A 888 -17.56 -15.98 7.78
N GLY A 889 -18.29 -15.73 6.68
CA GLY A 889 -18.74 -14.38 6.31
C GLY A 889 -19.66 -13.76 7.34
N ARG A 890 -20.61 -14.54 7.91
CA ARG A 890 -21.50 -14.04 8.99
C ARG A 890 -20.74 -13.65 10.25
N LEU A 891 -19.71 -14.41 10.65
CA LEU A 891 -18.89 -14.05 11.80
C LEU A 891 -18.05 -12.81 11.51
N ALA A 892 -17.40 -12.76 10.35
CA ALA A 892 -16.59 -11.61 9.92
C ALA A 892 -17.38 -10.29 9.97
N ALA A 893 -18.63 -10.30 9.48
CA ALA A 893 -19.53 -9.14 9.48
C ALA A 893 -19.92 -8.63 10.88
N ARG A 894 -19.76 -9.45 11.93
CA ARG A 894 -20.12 -9.10 13.32
C ARG A 894 -18.94 -8.66 14.16
N VAL A 895 -17.72 -8.78 13.64
CA VAL A 895 -16.50 -8.43 14.38
C VAL A 895 -16.36 -6.91 14.39
N LEU A 896 -16.35 -6.33 15.59
CA LEU A 896 -16.14 -4.91 15.84
C LEU A 896 -14.90 -4.70 16.70
N THR A 897 -14.22 -3.57 16.50
CA THR A 897 -13.26 -3.08 17.49
C THR A 897 -13.99 -2.66 18.77
N PHE A 898 -13.22 -2.45 19.83
CA PHE A 898 -13.74 -1.93 21.09
C PHE A 898 -14.42 -0.56 20.92
N ALA A 899 -13.84 0.36 20.14
CA ALA A 899 -14.41 1.67 19.91
C ALA A 899 -15.64 1.62 18.99
N GLU A 900 -15.61 0.81 17.92
CA GLU A 900 -16.78 0.59 17.05
C GLU A 900 -18.00 0.08 17.84
N ALA A 901 -17.76 -0.81 18.82
CA ALA A 901 -18.83 -1.33 19.67
C ALA A 901 -19.47 -0.25 20.54
N LEU A 902 -18.67 0.59 21.20
CA LEU A 902 -19.16 1.70 22.01
C LEU A 902 -19.91 2.73 21.16
N GLU A 903 -19.34 3.12 20.01
CA GLU A 903 -19.95 4.10 19.12
C GLU A 903 -21.31 3.63 18.58
N ARG A 904 -21.43 2.36 18.18
CA ARG A 904 -22.65 1.84 17.55
C ARG A 904 -23.73 1.41 18.54
N TYR A 905 -23.34 0.80 19.66
CA TYR A 905 -24.27 0.16 20.60
C TYR A 905 -24.46 0.97 21.91
N ALA A 906 -23.63 1.99 22.15
CA ALA A 906 -23.78 2.92 23.27
C ALA A 906 -23.59 4.39 22.86
N PRO A 907 -24.29 4.89 21.82
CA PRO A 907 -24.06 6.23 21.26
C PRO A 907 -24.36 7.39 22.23
N ALA A 908 -25.19 7.14 23.25
CA ALA A 908 -25.52 8.11 24.29
C ALA A 908 -24.52 8.10 25.47
N TRP A 909 -23.64 7.12 25.54
CA TRP A 909 -22.63 7.06 26.59
C TRP A 909 -21.46 7.99 26.27
N MET A 910 -21.08 8.81 27.23
CA MET A 910 -19.89 9.65 27.13
C MET A 910 -18.74 9.02 27.91
N PRO A 911 -17.54 8.91 27.31
CA PRO A 911 -16.36 8.45 28.05
C PRO A 911 -15.99 9.44 29.16
N PRO A 912 -15.29 8.98 30.22
CA PRO A 912 -14.72 9.89 31.19
C PRO A 912 -13.75 10.87 30.51
N ARG A 913 -13.83 12.16 30.87
CA ARG A 913 -12.85 13.16 30.43
C ARG A 913 -11.54 12.96 31.17
N LEU A 914 -10.47 12.73 30.42
CA LEU A 914 -9.12 12.50 30.92
C LEU A 914 -8.22 13.72 30.70
N ASP A 915 -8.49 14.50 29.64
CA ASP A 915 -7.82 15.77 29.32
C ASP A 915 -6.28 15.69 29.37
N ARG A 916 -5.71 14.69 28.68
CA ARG A 916 -4.27 14.39 28.66
C ARG A 916 -3.74 14.24 27.24
N PRO A 917 -2.47 14.58 26.98
CA PRO A 917 -1.82 14.22 25.72
C PRO A 917 -1.78 12.71 25.50
N VAL A 918 -1.85 12.26 24.26
CA VAL A 918 -1.68 10.86 23.87
C VAL A 918 -0.58 10.71 22.84
N VAL A 919 0.18 9.62 22.96
CA VAL A 919 1.23 9.23 22.03
C VAL A 919 1.19 7.72 21.84
N GLY A 920 1.75 7.23 20.73
CA GLY A 920 1.79 5.79 20.44
C GLY A 920 1.53 5.55 18.96
N GLN A 921 0.98 4.39 18.62
CA GLN A 921 0.79 3.99 17.23
C GLN A 921 -0.58 3.34 17.02
N THR A 922 -1.24 3.72 15.91
CA THR A 922 -2.38 2.97 15.38
C THR A 922 -1.88 1.60 14.93
N HIS A 923 -2.49 0.52 15.42
CA HIS A 923 -1.99 -0.83 15.15
C HIS A 923 -1.98 -1.14 13.64
N CYS A 924 -0.92 -1.78 13.13
CA CYS A 924 -0.77 -2.00 11.67
C CYS A 924 -1.94 -2.78 11.03
N HIS A 925 -2.50 -3.78 11.72
CA HIS A 925 -3.69 -4.50 11.24
C HIS A 925 -4.97 -3.67 11.36
N GLN A 926 -5.02 -2.73 12.29
CA GLN A 926 -6.15 -1.82 12.42
C GLN A 926 -6.15 -0.83 11.26
N HIS A 927 -5.00 -0.21 10.96
CA HIS A 927 -4.81 0.59 9.75
C HIS A 927 -5.18 -0.18 8.48
N ALA A 928 -4.66 -1.40 8.32
CA ALA A 928 -4.79 -2.15 7.07
C ALA A 928 -6.16 -2.77 6.82
N VAL A 929 -6.94 -3.07 7.87
CA VAL A 929 -8.16 -3.90 7.76
C VAL A 929 -9.37 -3.32 8.49
N LEU A 930 -9.17 -2.62 9.61
CA LEU A 930 -10.26 -2.26 10.51
C LEU A 930 -10.71 -0.80 10.34
N GLY A 931 -9.77 0.11 10.06
CA GLY A 931 -9.92 1.56 10.24
C GLY A 931 -9.69 1.98 11.69
N ASP A 932 -9.41 3.27 11.91
CA ASP A 932 -9.15 3.86 13.24
C ASP A 932 -10.07 5.06 13.57
N ALA A 933 -11.08 5.30 12.73
CA ALA A 933 -11.93 6.48 12.84
C ALA A 933 -12.77 6.49 14.13
N ALA A 934 -13.29 5.34 14.55
CA ALA A 934 -14.04 5.21 15.80
C ALA A 934 -13.13 5.42 17.02
N GLU A 935 -11.90 4.89 16.99
CA GLU A 935 -10.92 5.09 18.04
C GLU A 935 -10.51 6.56 18.16
N ARG A 936 -10.29 7.25 17.04
CA ARG A 936 -9.98 8.69 17.04
C ARG A 936 -11.10 9.50 17.70
N ARG A 937 -12.36 9.30 17.28
CA ARG A 937 -13.52 9.98 17.87
C ARG A 937 -13.70 9.67 19.36
N LEU A 938 -13.49 8.41 19.76
CA LEU A 938 -13.59 8.01 21.16
C LEU A 938 -12.49 8.66 22.02
N ARG A 939 -11.25 8.77 21.49
CA ARG A 939 -10.16 9.50 22.16
C ARG A 939 -10.46 10.99 22.28
N GLU A 940 -10.91 11.62 21.20
CA GLU A 940 -11.31 13.03 21.19
C GLU A 940 -12.41 13.30 22.23
N ALA A 941 -13.44 12.45 22.28
CA ALA A 941 -14.51 12.55 23.27
C ALA A 941 -14.02 12.37 24.72
N ALA A 942 -12.99 11.57 24.94
CA ALA A 942 -12.33 11.39 26.24
C ALA A 942 -11.32 12.51 26.58
N GLY A 943 -11.14 13.52 25.72
CA GLY A 943 -10.15 14.59 25.93
C GLY A 943 -8.69 14.13 25.76
N LEU A 944 -8.45 13.02 25.06
CA LEU A 944 -7.10 12.56 24.74
C LEU A 944 -6.58 13.30 23.50
N THR A 945 -5.63 14.22 23.70
CA THR A 945 -5.15 15.15 22.67
C THR A 945 -3.87 14.67 22.00
N GLY A 946 -3.83 14.67 20.67
CA GLY A 946 -2.69 14.21 19.88
C GLY A 946 -3.05 13.09 18.89
N GLU A 947 -2.20 12.91 17.88
CA GLU A 947 -2.35 11.85 16.88
C GLU A 947 -1.41 10.69 17.20
N LEU A 948 -1.88 9.47 16.93
CA LEU A 948 -0.98 8.32 16.97
C LEU A 948 -0.19 8.23 15.68
N SER A 949 1.07 7.80 15.79
CA SER A 949 1.92 7.59 14.63
C SER A 949 1.39 6.44 13.76
N GLY A 950 1.68 6.50 12.46
CA GLY A 950 1.50 5.38 11.54
C GLY A 950 2.60 4.32 11.69
N GLY A 951 2.83 3.56 10.63
CA GLY A 951 3.90 2.58 10.55
C GLY A 951 3.61 1.24 11.26
N CYS A 952 4.66 0.48 11.53
CA CYS A 952 4.56 -0.80 12.24
C CYS A 952 5.57 -0.85 13.38
N CYS A 953 5.16 -1.32 14.56
CA CYS A 953 6.05 -1.53 15.70
C CYS A 953 7.17 -2.55 15.46
N GLY A 954 7.21 -3.22 14.30
CA GLY A 954 8.21 -4.24 13.98
C GLY A 954 7.90 -5.64 14.53
N LEU A 955 6.75 -5.85 15.17
CA LEU A 955 6.26 -7.15 15.64
C LEU A 955 4.90 -7.48 15.02
N ALA A 956 4.82 -8.60 14.30
CA ALA A 956 3.56 -9.12 13.74
C ALA A 956 3.67 -10.63 13.49
N GLY A 957 2.67 -11.40 13.96
CA GLY A 957 2.77 -12.86 14.00
C GLY A 957 3.96 -13.32 14.85
N ASP A 958 4.81 -14.17 14.28
CA ASP A 958 6.08 -14.61 14.86
C ASP A 958 7.29 -13.71 14.47
N PHE A 959 7.07 -12.72 13.61
CA PHE A 959 8.13 -11.81 13.15
C PHE A 959 8.68 -10.97 14.30
N GLY A 960 10.00 -10.79 14.30
CA GLY A 960 10.76 -10.05 15.31
C GLY A 960 11.03 -10.84 16.60
N PHE A 961 10.29 -11.92 16.86
CA PHE A 961 10.66 -12.93 17.86
C PHE A 961 11.55 -14.02 17.30
N GLY A 962 11.43 -14.38 16.01
CA GLY A 962 12.30 -15.36 15.37
C GLY A 962 13.79 -14.97 15.41
N ARG A 963 14.67 -15.95 15.61
CA ARG A 963 16.14 -15.77 15.64
C ARG A 963 16.63 -14.93 14.46
N GLY A 964 17.45 -13.89 14.66
CA GLY A 964 18.02 -13.10 13.56
C GLY A 964 17.07 -12.05 12.95
N ARG A 965 15.86 -11.87 13.50
CA ARG A 965 14.89 -10.87 13.02
C ARG A 965 14.80 -9.66 13.97
N PHE A 966 15.48 -9.71 15.11
CA PHE A 966 15.43 -8.67 16.15
C PHE A 966 15.87 -7.30 15.63
N GLN A 967 17.01 -7.21 14.93
CA GLN A 967 17.54 -5.93 14.46
C GLN A 967 16.60 -5.23 13.47
N VAL A 968 16.07 -5.98 12.49
CA VAL A 968 15.07 -5.45 11.54
C VAL A 968 13.80 -5.02 12.29
N SER A 969 13.34 -5.82 13.25
CA SER A 969 12.18 -5.51 14.07
C SER A 969 12.36 -4.23 14.90
N ALA A 970 13.51 -4.05 15.54
CA ALA A 970 13.83 -2.85 16.30
C ALA A 970 13.91 -1.62 15.38
N ALA A 971 14.59 -1.74 14.23
CA ALA A 971 14.70 -0.67 13.26
C ALA A 971 13.33 -0.25 12.67
N CYS A 972 12.39 -1.18 12.47
CA CYS A 972 11.01 -0.83 12.10
C CYS A 972 10.33 0.03 13.17
N ALA A 973 10.54 -0.25 14.46
CA ALA A 973 10.00 0.55 15.55
C ALA A 973 10.61 1.95 15.61
N GLU A 974 11.89 2.08 15.23
CA GLU A 974 12.63 3.34 15.14
C GLU A 974 12.17 4.25 14.00
N GLU A 975 11.37 3.75 13.04
CA GLU A 975 10.87 4.58 11.94
C GLU A 975 9.90 5.68 12.39
N GLN A 976 9.01 5.37 13.35
CA GLN A 976 7.98 6.31 13.83
C GLN A 976 7.60 6.11 15.31
N LEU A 977 7.39 4.87 15.76
CA LEU A 977 6.85 4.60 17.11
C LEU A 977 7.79 5.04 18.23
N LEU A 978 9.06 4.63 18.19
CA LEU A 978 10.01 4.97 19.24
C LEU A 978 10.37 6.47 19.25
N PRO A 979 10.60 7.13 18.09
CA PRO A 979 10.70 8.59 18.05
C PRO A 979 9.50 9.29 18.67
N ALA A 980 8.27 8.92 18.28
CA ALA A 980 7.06 9.55 18.81
C ALA A 980 6.99 9.46 20.34
N VAL A 981 7.29 8.29 20.93
CA VAL A 981 7.27 8.11 22.38
C VAL A 981 8.41 8.85 23.09
N ARG A 982 9.61 8.96 22.48
CA ARG A 982 10.73 9.73 23.05
C ARG A 982 10.45 11.23 23.07
N ASP A 983 9.76 11.74 22.05
CA ASP A 983 9.43 13.16 21.90
C ASP A 983 8.13 13.55 22.63
N ALA A 984 7.53 12.61 23.36
CA ALA A 984 6.24 12.80 24.01
C ALA A 984 6.30 13.79 25.20
N PRO A 985 5.28 14.64 25.39
CA PRO A 985 5.22 15.52 26.55
C PRO A 985 5.07 14.75 27.86
N GLN A 986 5.56 15.33 28.95
CA GLN A 986 5.44 14.73 30.28
C GLN A 986 3.95 14.49 30.62
N GLY A 987 3.64 13.30 31.15
CA GLY A 987 2.27 12.92 31.49
C GLY A 987 1.43 12.43 30.32
N ALA A 988 1.98 12.31 29.10
CA ALA A 988 1.29 11.69 27.97
C ALA A 988 0.91 10.23 28.26
N VAL A 989 -0.26 9.82 27.77
CA VAL A 989 -0.69 8.42 27.77
C VAL A 989 -0.06 7.73 26.57
N VAL A 990 0.68 6.64 26.81
CA VAL A 990 1.26 5.82 25.74
C VAL A 990 0.26 4.74 25.33
N LEU A 991 -0.43 4.97 24.23
CA LEU A 991 -1.54 4.15 23.74
C LEU A 991 -1.07 3.13 22.69
N ALA A 992 -1.34 1.86 22.94
CA ALA A 992 -1.04 0.74 22.05
C ALA A 992 -2.01 -0.43 22.28
N ASP A 993 -3.01 -0.56 21.41
CA ASP A 993 -4.06 -1.58 21.56
C ASP A 993 -3.59 -3.01 21.27
N GLY A 994 -2.61 -3.18 20.38
CA GLY A 994 -2.04 -4.50 20.10
C GLY A 994 -1.02 -4.96 21.15
N PHE A 995 -1.11 -6.24 21.54
CA PHE A 995 -0.15 -6.89 22.45
C PHE A 995 1.30 -6.77 21.97
N SER A 996 1.52 -6.97 20.67
CA SER A 996 2.84 -6.83 20.04
C SER A 996 3.41 -5.42 20.18
N CYS A 997 2.58 -4.39 19.98
CA CYS A 997 3.02 -3.00 20.10
C CYS A 997 3.41 -2.66 21.54
N ARG A 998 2.60 -3.08 22.53
CA ARG A 998 2.94 -2.92 23.96
C ARG A 998 4.22 -3.65 24.33
N THR A 999 4.39 -4.87 23.82
CA THR A 999 5.60 -5.68 24.06
C THR A 999 6.85 -5.00 23.48
N GLN A 1000 6.75 -4.40 22.29
CA GLN A 1000 7.85 -3.68 21.69
C GLN A 1000 8.26 -2.45 22.53
N LEU A 1001 7.27 -1.67 22.98
CA LEU A 1001 7.49 -0.50 23.83
C LEU A 1001 8.16 -0.87 25.17
N GLU A 1002 7.69 -1.93 25.81
CA GLU A 1002 8.26 -2.42 27.06
C GLU A 1002 9.71 -2.89 26.88
N GLN A 1003 9.99 -3.65 25.81
CA GLN A 1003 11.33 -4.23 25.58
C GLN A 1003 12.37 -3.25 25.04
N LEU A 1004 11.96 -2.25 24.23
CA LEU A 1004 12.91 -1.32 23.58
C LEU A 1004 12.98 0.05 24.25
N ALA A 1005 11.90 0.51 24.88
CA ALA A 1005 11.86 1.83 25.53
C ALA A 1005 11.71 1.74 27.06
N GLY A 1006 11.40 0.57 27.63
CA GLY A 1006 11.09 0.44 29.05
C GLY A 1006 9.78 1.13 29.46
N VAL A 1007 8.93 1.45 28.48
CA VAL A 1007 7.68 2.20 28.69
C VAL A 1007 6.49 1.25 28.60
N ARG A 1008 5.55 1.37 29.55
CA ARG A 1008 4.30 0.62 29.51
C ARG A 1008 3.33 1.26 28.52
N GLY A 1009 3.07 0.58 27.41
CA GLY A 1009 1.91 0.88 26.57
C GLY A 1009 0.61 0.39 27.22
N SER A 1010 -0.47 1.16 27.06
CA SER A 1010 -1.81 0.83 27.56
C SER A 1010 -2.79 0.61 26.41
N HIS A 1011 -3.76 -0.28 26.59
CA HIS A 1011 -4.91 -0.39 25.68
C HIS A 1011 -5.95 0.70 26.01
N LEU A 1012 -6.72 1.18 25.03
CA LEU A 1012 -7.71 2.25 25.23
C LEU A 1012 -8.72 1.93 26.33
N ALA A 1013 -9.22 0.69 26.36
CA ALA A 1013 -10.08 0.20 27.44
C ALA A 1013 -9.47 0.34 28.85
N GLU A 1014 -8.16 0.14 29.04
CA GLU A 1014 -7.51 0.36 30.35
C GLU A 1014 -7.53 1.84 30.73
N VAL A 1015 -7.23 2.70 29.76
CA VAL A 1015 -7.18 4.15 29.94
C VAL A 1015 -8.56 4.68 30.35
N LEU A 1016 -9.62 4.27 29.65
CA LEU A 1016 -11.00 4.64 29.99
C LEU A 1016 -11.46 4.04 31.33
N ALA A 1017 -11.13 2.78 31.61
CA ALA A 1017 -11.49 2.14 32.87
C ALA A 1017 -10.87 2.86 34.09
N ALA A 1018 -9.62 3.32 33.97
CA ALA A 1018 -8.98 4.11 35.02
C ALA A 1018 -9.70 5.45 35.24
N GLY A 1019 -10.18 6.09 34.18
CA GLY A 1019 -10.98 7.32 34.27
C GLY A 1019 -12.32 7.12 34.99
N LEU A 1020 -12.95 5.96 34.84
CA LEU A 1020 -14.19 5.63 35.55
C LEU A 1020 -13.98 5.46 37.07
N GLU A 1021 -12.79 5.04 37.50
CA GLU A 1021 -12.45 4.86 38.92
C GLU A 1021 -12.08 6.17 39.63
N ALA A 1022 -11.68 7.21 38.88
CA ALA A 1022 -11.22 8.48 39.45
C ALA A 1022 -12.34 9.42 39.95
N GLY A 1023 -13.61 9.20 39.55
CA GLY A 1023 -14.75 10.06 39.91
C GLY A 1023 -14.62 11.52 39.40
N PRO A 1024 -15.70 12.33 39.43
CA PRO A 1024 -15.57 13.76 39.14
C PRO A 1024 -14.74 14.39 40.26
N ALA A 1025 -13.61 15.01 39.93
CA ALA A 1025 -13.00 15.97 40.84
C ALA A 1025 -14.07 17.00 41.22
N ALA A 1026 -14.27 17.22 42.53
CA ALA A 1026 -15.06 18.33 43.02
C ALA A 1026 -14.62 19.59 42.27
N GLY A 1027 -15.59 20.32 41.70
CA GLY A 1027 -15.33 21.60 41.05
C GLY A 1027 -14.61 22.56 42.01
N PRO A 1028 -13.96 23.60 41.48
CA PRO A 1028 -13.33 24.61 42.32
C PRO A 1028 -14.40 25.12 43.29
N ALA A 1029 -14.10 25.08 44.59
CA ALA A 1029 -14.96 25.69 45.58
C ALA A 1029 -15.11 27.16 45.20
N ASP A 1030 -16.35 27.59 45.01
CA ASP A 1030 -16.72 29.00 44.91
C ASP A 1030 -16.14 29.73 46.13
N ASP A 1031 -15.17 30.60 45.86
CA ASP A 1031 -14.76 31.65 46.79
C ASP A 1031 -15.97 32.58 47.01
N PRO A 1032 -16.39 32.85 48.26
CA PRO A 1032 -17.36 33.90 48.51
C PRO A 1032 -16.66 35.27 48.46
N ALA A 1033 -17.11 36.06 47.49
CA ALA A 1033 -17.07 37.51 47.33
C ALA A 1033 -16.31 38.41 48.33
N ASP A 1034 -15.53 39.32 47.73
CA ASP A 1034 -15.09 40.66 48.16
C ASP A 1034 -15.65 41.27 49.46
N ASP A 1035 -14.74 41.76 50.31
CA ASP A 1035 -14.80 43.13 50.86
C ASP A 1035 -13.35 43.69 51.02
N PRO A 1036 -13.05 44.94 50.61
CA PRO A 1036 -11.69 45.43 50.42
C PRO A 1036 -11.23 46.33 51.57
N SER A 1037 -10.08 46.02 52.19
CA SER A 1037 -9.25 47.04 52.85
C SER A 1037 -7.87 46.50 53.26
N GLY A 1038 -6.81 47.20 52.83
CA GLY A 1038 -5.52 47.22 53.53
C GLY A 1038 -4.31 46.60 52.82
N ASP A 1039 -3.61 47.42 52.03
CA ASP A 1039 -2.14 47.39 51.86
C ASP A 1039 -1.51 48.19 53.04
N PRO A 1040 -0.20 48.14 53.42
CA PRO A 1040 0.96 47.40 52.87
C PRO A 1040 1.91 46.73 53.88
N SER A 1041 3.00 46.14 53.33
CA SER A 1041 4.31 45.76 53.93
C SER A 1041 4.44 44.30 54.40
N GLY A 1042 5.51 43.54 54.15
CA GLY A 1042 6.78 43.77 53.46
C GLY A 1042 7.67 42.50 53.63
N ASP A 1043 8.59 42.33 52.68
CA ASP A 1043 9.94 41.77 52.83
C ASP A 1043 10.26 40.25 52.81
N SER A 1044 11.37 39.97 52.11
CA SER A 1044 12.28 38.81 52.09
C SER A 1044 11.78 37.46 51.50
N ALA A 1045 12.27 36.99 50.35
CA ALA A 1045 13.62 36.54 49.97
C ALA A 1045 13.89 35.03 50.22
N ASP A 1046 14.06 34.33 49.09
CA ASP A 1046 15.14 33.38 48.80
C ASP A 1046 15.18 32.04 49.56
N ARG A 1047 15.01 30.92 48.81
CA ARG A 1047 16.06 29.88 48.70
C ARG A 1047 15.71 28.78 47.69
N ALA A 1048 16.62 28.67 46.73
CA ALA A 1048 16.78 27.58 45.78
C ALA A 1048 17.49 26.34 46.38
N ARG A 1049 17.55 25.30 45.53
CA ARG A 1049 18.41 24.08 45.53
C ARG A 1049 17.73 22.87 46.20
N THR A 1050 17.68 21.69 45.59
CA THR A 1050 18.51 21.04 44.54
C THR A 1050 17.68 20.10 43.68
#